data_AF-S8F118-F1
#
_entry.id   AF-S8F118-F1
#
_cell.length_a   1.000
_cell.length_b   1.000
_cell.length_c   1.000
_cell.angle_alpha   90.00
_cell.angle_beta   90.00
_cell.angle_gamma   90.00
#
_symmetry.space_group_name_H-M   'P 1'
#
loop_
_entity.id
_entity.type
_entity.pdbx_description
1 polymer ?
#
loop_
_entity_poly.entity_id
_entity_poly.type
_entity_poly.pdbx_seq_one_letter_code
_entity_poly.pdbx_strand_id
1 'polypeptide(L)'
;MAEQYYDIIALPDTDPDKPSRLHAIGLLLYVRFRLKGDLFDIDHAITAHETAISLLPDVHPDKPVWLGALGNSQHALLQHKGFEEIALSCISSCRKAVTLTTDHDEAKPERLAKLAGALYVHYCCFYNLTHLQEALGILDNVTLNYSEHSQWANWISLEGGIHLALYHHLGHMDDLDNCIACYEFALQNLSHEHDNKAYHLSQAGSAFHARFKRLGRAPDIERSLVLHKQAVEMAQPTHVKADRLVSYAQALHSAYGLHKDISHLEIGIRVAREAIESTNRQHPRRISMMNTLGMLLREHFEVTENLGDLNEAIAILKHEAHMNPSDHPEPTILNDLGDALIVHYLATQEGRDIKSAIEYYSEGATSGLGAPTVRLTSAMKWANTLSRFDVSSPLTAYKHALDLLSQVAWMGLPMTERYTQIMPYSDLVCNAAAVAIKEGQHGQALEWLEQGRSIVWGQILQLRSAVSELSLRDLELAQSFVEVSKELEYLSNSRLQIPHEHSLSVEETEQRHRSLAQKWQVLVEQIQSLSGFEDFLKPKPVSQLVRAAKYGPVVVINTSEHGCDALIIMTQSDHVKHVALPNLSISAAKHLQEELHDYLLDAGINIRKERAAKLVKHTLPEMLEFPEILSELWSSVVFPVIEAMSLQVNTDALPHIFWCLTGPLTFLPLHAAGLYKDKQSGPKLSEFAISSYIPTLTSLLDRIDRGSVTEPKLLAICQSSTPGQAPLHAAKAEVQAISDCMMKEVTILENSAATVESALKAMEDCNWIHLACHGVQDMTEPTSSAIILWDGKLTLAEVIKKSLDKAELAFLSACETATGDNKLSEEAVHLAAGMLLAGYKGVIATMWSIQDKDGPTIAKAVYSRLVEGGAPNSMRAAEALHHAALQLQEQGASFERWVPFIHMGL
;
A
#
# COMPACT_ATOMS: atom_id res chain seq x y z
N MET A 1 20.79 13.37 50.70
CA MET A 1 19.88 12.56 49.84
C MET A 1 20.23 11.09 49.89
N ALA A 2 21.36 10.61 49.35
CA ALA A 2 21.72 9.18 49.46
C ALA A 2 21.90 8.75 50.93
N GLU A 3 22.66 9.51 51.74
CA GLU A 3 22.80 9.26 53.18
C GLU A 3 21.44 9.27 53.90
N GLN A 4 20.62 10.30 53.68
CA GLN A 4 19.27 10.41 54.24
C GLN A 4 18.34 9.25 53.86
N TYR A 5 18.45 8.71 52.63
CA TYR A 5 17.70 7.52 52.21
C TYR A 5 18.12 6.28 53.02
N TYR A 6 19.43 6.06 53.15
CA TYR A 6 19.96 4.93 53.94
C TYR A 6 19.64 5.06 55.43
N ASP A 7 19.64 6.28 55.98
CA ASP A 7 19.24 6.56 57.36
C ASP A 7 17.76 6.21 57.61
N ILE A 8 16.87 6.52 56.66
CA ILE A 8 15.43 6.19 56.76
C ILE A 8 15.19 4.70 56.60
N ILE A 9 15.91 4.01 55.70
CA ILE A 9 15.82 2.55 55.54
C ILE A 9 16.27 1.81 56.80
N ALA A 10 17.29 2.31 57.49
CA ALA A 10 17.84 1.72 58.70
C ALA A 10 16.90 1.78 59.92
N LEU A 11 15.80 2.55 59.85
CA LEU A 11 14.77 2.55 60.89
C LEU A 11 14.07 1.17 60.99
N PRO A 12 13.65 0.71 62.18
CA PRO A 12 12.88 -0.53 62.31
C PRO A 12 11.54 -0.45 61.57
N ASP A 13 11.05 -1.56 61.00
CA ASP A 13 9.73 -1.62 60.34
C ASP A 13 8.54 -1.38 61.29
N THR A 14 8.80 -1.41 62.60
CA THR A 14 7.83 -1.07 63.65
C THR A 14 7.74 0.42 63.95
N ASP A 15 8.60 1.25 63.35
CA ASP A 15 8.56 2.70 63.49
C ASP A 15 7.34 3.27 62.75
N PRO A 16 6.40 3.94 63.45
CA PRO A 16 5.17 4.44 62.85
C PRO A 16 5.39 5.55 61.81
N ASP A 17 6.52 6.26 61.84
CA ASP A 17 6.82 7.33 60.89
C ASP A 17 7.56 6.83 59.65
N LYS A 18 8.10 5.60 59.69
CA LYS A 18 8.92 5.05 58.60
C LYS A 18 8.20 5.04 57.24
N PRO A 19 6.93 4.60 57.12
CA PRO A 19 6.23 4.59 55.83
C PRO A 19 6.10 6.00 55.22
N SER A 20 5.72 6.99 56.03
CA SER A 20 5.57 8.39 55.57
C SER A 20 6.90 9.04 55.19
N ARG A 21 7.98 8.73 55.93
CA ARG A 21 9.34 9.19 55.59
C ARG A 21 9.86 8.55 54.30
N LEU A 22 9.58 7.27 54.08
CA LEU A 22 9.91 6.55 52.84
C LEU A 22 9.15 7.12 51.63
N HIS A 23 7.85 7.41 51.79
CA HIS A 23 7.09 8.08 50.73
C HIS A 23 7.66 9.48 50.41
N ALA A 24 7.97 10.29 51.43
CA ALA A 24 8.52 11.63 51.25
C ALA A 24 9.91 11.62 50.56
N ILE A 25 10.82 10.72 50.95
CA ILE A 25 12.12 10.60 50.28
C ILE A 25 11.97 10.07 48.86
N GLY A 26 11.01 9.16 48.61
CA GLY A 26 10.66 8.68 47.27
C GLY A 26 10.23 9.81 46.33
N LEU A 27 9.35 10.71 46.78
CA LEU A 27 8.95 11.90 46.01
C LEU A 27 10.12 12.84 45.70
N LEU A 28 11.00 13.07 46.69
CA LEU A 28 12.17 13.94 46.49
C LEU A 28 13.17 13.35 45.49
N LEU A 29 13.40 12.04 45.56
CA LEU A 29 14.25 11.32 44.60
C LEU A 29 13.65 11.35 43.20
N TYR A 30 12.34 11.15 43.06
CA TYR A 30 11.63 11.29 41.77
C TYR A 30 11.78 12.70 41.17
N VAL A 31 11.62 13.76 41.97
CA VAL A 31 11.82 15.15 41.49
C VAL A 31 13.27 15.37 41.07
N ARG A 32 14.24 14.84 41.83
CA ARG A 32 15.66 14.95 41.49
C ARG A 32 15.98 14.23 40.17
N PHE A 33 15.39 13.05 39.96
CA PHE A 33 15.45 12.32 38.71
C PHE A 33 14.91 13.16 37.54
N ARG A 34 13.72 13.76 37.68
CA ARG A 34 13.11 14.61 36.64
C ARG A 34 14.00 15.78 36.21
N LEU A 35 14.83 16.30 37.12
CA LEU A 35 15.75 17.40 36.85
C LEU A 35 17.09 16.94 36.28
N LYS A 36 17.62 15.79 36.73
CA LYS A 36 19.01 15.36 36.44
C LYS A 36 19.14 14.14 35.55
N GLY A 37 18.10 13.33 35.40
CA GLY A 37 18.09 12.09 34.63
C GLY A 37 18.95 10.95 35.23
N ASP A 38 19.27 11.01 36.52
CA ASP A 38 20.12 10.00 37.18
C ASP A 38 19.32 8.73 37.51
N LEU A 39 19.62 7.62 36.83
CA LEU A 39 18.93 6.33 37.03
C LEU A 39 19.02 5.81 38.48
N PHE A 40 20.07 6.21 39.21
CA PHE A 40 20.17 5.89 40.64
C PHE A 40 18.99 6.46 41.43
N ASP A 41 18.56 7.69 41.11
CA ASP A 41 17.48 8.37 41.83
C ASP A 41 16.14 7.69 41.66
N ILE A 42 15.84 7.24 40.44
CA ILE A 42 14.54 6.63 40.15
C ILE A 42 14.44 5.19 40.67
N ASP A 43 15.53 4.40 40.60
CA ASP A 43 15.57 3.05 41.20
C ASP A 43 15.34 3.13 42.73
N HIS A 44 15.94 4.13 43.39
CA HIS A 44 15.77 4.33 44.84
C HIS A 44 14.42 4.96 45.20
N ALA A 45 13.84 5.79 44.33
CA ALA A 45 12.48 6.30 44.50
C ALA A 45 11.44 5.17 44.46
N ILE A 46 11.57 4.24 43.50
CA ILE A 46 10.70 3.06 43.39
C ILE A 46 10.83 2.19 44.63
N THR A 47 12.06 1.86 45.03
CA THR A 47 12.32 1.03 46.23
C THR A 47 11.73 1.66 47.50
N ALA A 48 11.87 2.99 47.66
CA ALA A 48 11.28 3.72 48.78
C ALA A 48 9.74 3.63 48.78
N HIS A 49 9.11 3.83 47.63
CA HIS A 49 7.67 3.75 47.48
C HIS A 49 7.13 2.33 47.70
N GLU A 50 7.77 1.31 47.15
CA GLU A 50 7.39 -0.11 47.36
C GLU A 50 7.46 -0.49 48.83
N THR A 51 8.53 -0.08 49.52
CA THR A 51 8.71 -0.34 50.96
C THR A 51 7.69 0.43 51.80
N ALA A 52 7.37 1.68 51.43
CA ALA A 52 6.32 2.44 52.11
C ALA A 52 4.95 1.76 51.97
N ILE A 53 4.60 1.29 50.77
CA ILE A 53 3.30 0.67 50.46
C ILE A 53 3.14 -0.71 51.11
N SER A 54 4.22 -1.49 51.25
CA SER A 54 4.20 -2.80 51.89
C SER A 54 3.92 -2.73 53.39
N LEU A 55 4.30 -1.62 54.04
CA LEU A 55 4.06 -1.34 55.45
C LEU A 55 2.63 -0.82 55.74
N LEU A 56 1.84 -0.45 54.73
CA LEU A 56 0.45 0.02 54.90
C LEU A 56 -0.58 -1.10 54.67
N PRO A 57 -1.64 -1.22 55.48
CA PRO A 57 -2.76 -2.09 55.18
C PRO A 57 -3.62 -1.56 54.02
N ASP A 58 -4.28 -2.45 53.27
CA ASP A 58 -5.09 -2.08 52.07
C ASP A 58 -6.28 -1.15 52.39
N VAL A 59 -6.73 -1.11 53.64
CA VAL A 59 -7.80 -0.20 54.13
C VAL A 59 -7.32 1.21 54.45
N HIS A 60 -6.02 1.49 54.33
CA HIS A 60 -5.46 2.80 54.67
C HIS A 60 -5.85 3.87 53.64
N PRO A 61 -6.38 5.03 54.05
CA PRO A 61 -6.93 6.05 53.13
C PRO A 61 -5.89 6.62 52.15
N ASP A 62 -4.62 6.72 52.56
CA ASP A 62 -3.56 7.26 51.69
C ASP A 62 -2.95 6.23 50.72
N LYS A 63 -3.28 4.93 50.86
CA LYS A 63 -2.65 3.88 50.05
C LYS A 63 -2.88 4.04 48.54
N PRO A 64 -4.07 4.42 48.05
CA PRO A 64 -4.28 4.71 46.63
C PRO A 64 -3.42 5.87 46.11
N VAL A 65 -3.16 6.89 46.95
CA VAL A 65 -2.30 8.03 46.59
C VAL A 65 -0.85 7.59 46.45
N TRP A 66 -0.36 6.77 47.37
CA TRP A 66 1.03 6.28 47.35
C TRP A 66 1.27 5.30 46.20
N LEU A 67 0.30 4.43 45.89
CA LEU A 67 0.32 3.59 44.69
C LEU A 67 0.39 4.43 43.41
N GLY A 68 -0.31 5.57 43.36
CA GLY A 68 -0.19 6.52 42.25
C GLY A 68 1.20 7.17 42.14
N ALA A 69 1.85 7.47 43.27
CA ALA A 69 3.23 7.99 43.28
C ALA A 69 4.27 6.94 42.88
N LEU A 70 4.06 5.68 43.28
CA LEU A 70 4.84 4.53 42.80
C LEU A 70 4.69 4.38 41.28
N GLY A 71 3.45 4.40 40.77
CA GLY A 71 3.16 4.35 39.34
C GLY A 71 3.87 5.47 38.56
N ASN A 72 3.90 6.71 39.07
CA ASN A 72 4.67 7.81 38.45
C ASN A 72 6.18 7.52 38.38
N SER A 73 6.73 6.92 39.44
CA SER A 73 8.16 6.58 39.50
C SER A 73 8.50 5.44 38.54
N GLN A 74 7.65 4.40 38.49
CA GLN A 74 7.78 3.29 37.56
C GLN A 74 7.60 3.74 36.10
N HIS A 75 6.62 4.61 35.82
CA HIS A 75 6.42 5.22 34.51
C HIS A 75 7.65 6.00 34.03
N ALA A 76 8.24 6.80 34.92
CA ALA A 76 9.45 7.54 34.60
C ALA A 76 10.66 6.62 34.37
N LEU A 77 10.79 5.50 35.08
CA LEU A 77 11.83 4.52 34.81
C LEU A 77 11.63 3.78 33.48
N LEU A 78 10.38 3.48 33.11
CA LEU A 78 10.04 2.80 31.87
C LEU A 78 10.50 3.55 30.63
N GLN A 79 10.38 4.88 30.66
CA GLN A 79 10.88 5.75 29.58
C GLN A 79 12.39 5.63 29.36
N HIS A 80 13.15 5.03 30.30
CA HIS A 80 14.61 4.91 30.20
C HIS A 80 15.15 3.49 30.15
N LYS A 81 14.50 2.49 30.77
CA LYS A 81 15.03 1.11 30.86
C LYS A 81 14.24 0.06 30.08
N GLY A 82 13.05 0.34 29.58
CA GLY A 82 12.33 -0.55 28.65
C GLY A 82 12.12 -2.01 29.11
N PHE A 83 12.12 -2.29 30.42
CA PHE A 83 11.89 -3.64 30.95
C PHE A 83 10.40 -3.92 31.13
N GLU A 84 9.92 -5.01 30.52
CA GLU A 84 8.51 -5.40 30.52
C GLU A 84 7.95 -5.63 31.94
N GLU A 85 8.76 -6.21 32.82
CA GLU A 85 8.41 -6.44 34.22
C GLU A 85 8.04 -5.14 34.95
N ILE A 86 8.76 -4.04 34.67
CA ILE A 86 8.48 -2.73 35.29
C ILE A 86 7.17 -2.15 34.73
N ALA A 87 6.83 -2.46 33.48
CA ALA A 87 5.64 -1.95 32.81
C ALA A 87 4.39 -2.63 33.35
N LEU A 88 4.45 -3.96 33.49
CA LEU A 88 3.41 -4.74 34.13
C LEU A 88 3.26 -4.39 35.61
N SER A 89 4.36 -4.11 36.32
CA SER A 89 4.33 -3.63 37.71
C SER A 89 3.66 -2.25 37.84
N CYS A 90 3.93 -1.33 36.91
CA CYS A 90 3.27 -0.03 36.82
C CYS A 90 1.77 -0.15 36.59
N ILE A 91 1.36 -0.96 35.60
CA ILE A 91 -0.05 -1.24 35.32
C ILE A 91 -0.73 -1.86 36.54
N SER A 92 -0.10 -2.85 37.18
CA SER A 92 -0.62 -3.50 38.39
C SER A 92 -0.83 -2.49 39.54
N SER A 93 0.13 -1.61 39.77
CA SER A 93 0.06 -0.58 40.82
C SER A 93 -1.06 0.44 40.54
N CYS A 94 -1.16 0.93 39.30
CA CYS A 94 -2.22 1.83 38.87
C CYS A 94 -3.61 1.17 38.93
N ARG A 95 -3.73 -0.08 38.49
CA ARG A 95 -4.98 -0.85 38.54
C ARG A 95 -5.40 -1.08 40.00
N LYS A 96 -4.46 -1.42 40.88
CA LYS A 96 -4.73 -1.55 42.32
C LYS A 96 -5.21 -0.23 42.92
N ALA A 97 -4.59 0.91 42.56
CA ALA A 97 -5.03 2.23 43.01
C ALA A 97 -6.48 2.54 42.57
N VAL A 98 -6.85 2.20 41.32
CA VAL A 98 -8.23 2.35 40.82
C VAL A 98 -9.20 1.44 41.58
N THR A 99 -8.85 0.17 41.81
CA THR A 99 -9.74 -0.76 42.53
C THR A 99 -9.99 -0.40 44.00
N LEU A 100 -9.02 0.23 44.66
CA LEU A 100 -9.15 0.69 46.05
C LEU A 100 -9.87 2.05 46.16
N THR A 101 -10.21 2.67 45.03
CA THR A 101 -10.91 3.94 44.96
C THR A 101 -12.41 3.71 44.78
N THR A 102 -13.25 4.31 45.61
CA THR A 102 -14.71 4.21 45.47
C THR A 102 -15.21 5.01 44.26
N ASP A 103 -16.33 4.59 43.66
CA ASP A 103 -16.93 5.24 42.49
C ASP A 103 -17.28 6.72 42.67
N HIS A 104 -17.49 7.15 43.92
CA HIS A 104 -17.86 8.52 44.27
C HIS A 104 -16.66 9.39 44.70
N ASP A 105 -15.43 8.87 44.61
CA ASP A 105 -14.22 9.63 44.94
C ASP A 105 -13.86 10.58 43.78
N GLU A 106 -13.73 11.87 44.08
CA GLU A 106 -13.35 12.92 43.12
C GLU A 106 -12.00 12.65 42.42
N ALA A 107 -11.10 11.88 43.05
CA ALA A 107 -9.81 11.52 42.47
C ALA A 107 -9.85 10.30 41.53
N LYS A 108 -10.99 9.62 41.41
CA LYS A 108 -11.15 8.44 40.54
C LYS A 108 -10.81 8.70 39.06
N PRO A 109 -11.32 9.76 38.39
CA PRO A 109 -10.98 10.01 36.98
C PRO A 109 -9.48 10.26 36.76
N GLU A 110 -8.79 10.91 37.69
CA GLU A 110 -7.33 11.08 37.62
C GLU A 110 -6.58 9.74 37.71
N ARG A 111 -7.04 8.82 38.55
CA ARG A 111 -6.45 7.48 38.69
C ARG A 111 -6.71 6.62 37.45
N LEU A 112 -7.90 6.72 36.84
CA LEU A 112 -8.22 6.09 35.57
C LEU A 112 -7.34 6.61 34.43
N ALA A 113 -7.18 7.94 34.31
CA ALA A 113 -6.29 8.54 33.32
C ALA A 113 -4.82 8.12 33.51
N LYS A 114 -4.36 7.95 34.76
CA LYS A 114 -3.02 7.41 35.06
C LYS A 114 -2.86 5.95 34.64
N LEU A 115 -3.90 5.12 34.83
CA LEU A 115 -3.91 3.75 34.32
C LEU A 115 -3.84 3.74 32.78
N ALA A 116 -4.66 4.56 32.11
CA ALA A 116 -4.61 4.71 30.66
C ALA A 116 -3.21 5.15 30.17
N GLY A 117 -2.57 6.10 30.86
CA GLY A 117 -1.20 6.52 30.54
C GLY A 117 -0.15 5.43 30.74
N ALA A 118 -0.29 4.57 31.76
CA ALA A 118 0.60 3.43 31.97
C ALA A 118 0.45 2.35 30.89
N LEU A 119 -0.79 2.07 30.50
CA LEU A 119 -1.14 1.17 29.40
C LEU A 119 -0.63 1.70 28.04
N TYR A 120 -0.77 3.00 27.78
CA TYR A 120 -0.21 3.67 26.60
C TYR A 120 1.32 3.54 26.53
N VAL A 121 2.04 3.78 27.63
CA VAL A 121 3.51 3.63 27.64
C VAL A 121 3.94 2.18 27.47
N HIS A 122 3.21 1.24 28.06
CA HIS A 122 3.44 -0.18 27.80
C HIS A 122 3.29 -0.50 26.30
N TYR A 123 2.30 0.08 25.62
CA TYR A 123 2.22 -0.02 24.17
C TYR A 123 3.45 0.59 23.48
N CYS A 124 3.88 1.79 23.84
CA CYS A 124 5.02 2.44 23.19
C CYS A 124 6.33 1.63 23.32
N CYS A 125 6.50 0.88 24.41
CA CYS A 125 7.71 0.08 24.64
C CYS A 125 7.61 -1.34 24.06
N PHE A 126 6.42 -1.97 24.12
CA PHE A 126 6.26 -3.41 23.83
C PHE A 126 5.25 -3.73 22.71
N TYR A 127 4.66 -2.70 22.10
CA TYR A 127 3.68 -2.81 21.01
C TYR A 127 2.53 -3.76 21.36
N ASN A 128 1.88 -3.46 22.47
CA ASN A 128 0.72 -4.20 22.99
C ASN A 128 -0.56 -3.39 22.78
N LEU A 129 -1.35 -3.71 21.75
CA LEU A 129 -2.52 -2.91 21.35
C LEU A 129 -3.72 -2.98 22.29
N THR A 130 -3.90 -4.02 23.08
CA THR A 130 -5.02 -4.12 24.04
C THR A 130 -4.71 -3.17 25.15
N HIS A 131 -3.48 -3.07 25.63
CA HIS A 131 -3.16 -2.02 26.57
C HIS A 131 -3.43 -0.64 25.93
N LEU A 132 -3.06 -0.44 24.65
CA LEU A 132 -3.39 0.82 23.94
C LEU A 132 -4.90 1.10 23.86
N GLN A 133 -5.73 0.07 23.69
CA GLN A 133 -7.18 0.21 23.54
C GLN A 133 -7.96 0.18 24.83
N GLU A 134 -7.50 -0.57 25.83
CA GLU A 134 -7.96 -0.47 27.21
C GLU A 134 -7.72 0.97 27.66
N ALA A 135 -6.57 1.55 27.33
CA ALA A 135 -6.30 2.96 27.55
C ALA A 135 -7.29 3.88 26.82
N LEU A 136 -7.60 3.60 25.55
CA LEU A 136 -8.60 4.37 24.79
C LEU A 136 -9.99 4.29 25.44
N GLY A 137 -10.50 3.08 25.70
CA GLY A 137 -11.82 2.90 26.29
C GLY A 137 -11.94 3.48 27.71
N ILE A 138 -10.86 3.45 28.49
CA ILE A 138 -10.80 4.17 29.78
C ILE A 138 -10.92 5.68 29.56
N LEU A 139 -10.20 6.23 28.58
CA LEU A 139 -10.24 7.67 28.31
C LEU A 139 -11.57 8.12 27.72
N ASP A 140 -12.16 7.38 26.77
CA ASP A 140 -13.49 7.69 26.22
C ASP A 140 -14.53 7.79 27.35
N ASN A 141 -14.48 6.88 28.33
CA ASN A 141 -15.37 6.94 29.48
C ASN A 141 -15.09 8.16 30.36
N VAL A 142 -13.82 8.47 30.62
CA VAL A 142 -13.41 9.60 31.47
C VAL A 142 -13.74 10.94 30.80
N THR A 143 -13.47 11.10 29.50
CA THR A 143 -13.69 12.35 28.76
C THR A 143 -15.16 12.62 28.54
N LEU A 144 -16.00 11.58 28.41
CA LEU A 144 -17.45 11.70 28.29
C LEU A 144 -18.16 12.05 29.60
N ASN A 145 -17.68 11.55 30.75
CA ASN A 145 -18.35 11.72 32.04
C ASN A 145 -17.83 12.90 32.88
N TYR A 146 -16.65 13.45 32.58
CA TYR A 146 -15.99 14.45 33.43
C TYR A 146 -15.53 15.70 32.65
N SER A 147 -16.38 16.21 31.76
CA SER A 147 -16.06 17.35 30.88
C SER A 147 -15.80 18.68 31.60
N GLU A 148 -16.26 18.83 32.84
CA GLU A 148 -16.04 20.04 33.66
C GLU A 148 -14.76 19.97 34.51
N HIS A 149 -14.01 18.85 34.44
CA HIS A 149 -12.82 18.66 35.27
C HIS A 149 -11.62 19.48 34.79
N SER A 150 -10.81 20.00 35.73
CA SER A 150 -9.64 20.84 35.42
C SER A 150 -8.57 20.14 34.57
N GLN A 151 -8.51 18.81 34.63
CA GLN A 151 -7.59 17.96 33.87
C GLN A 151 -8.17 17.46 32.53
N TRP A 152 -9.41 17.83 32.18
CA TRP A 152 -10.10 17.27 31.01
C TRP A 152 -9.32 17.46 29.70
N ALA A 153 -8.73 18.63 29.48
CA ALA A 153 -7.88 18.89 28.31
C ALA A 153 -6.63 17.99 28.26
N ASN A 154 -6.06 17.60 29.41
CA ASN A 154 -4.92 16.68 29.46
C ASN A 154 -5.34 15.25 29.07
N TRP A 155 -6.55 14.83 29.46
CA TRP A 155 -7.09 13.51 29.11
C TRP A 155 -7.40 13.40 27.62
N ILE A 156 -8.02 14.43 27.03
CA ILE A 156 -8.23 14.50 25.57
C ILE A 156 -6.89 14.51 24.82
N SER A 157 -5.87 15.19 25.35
CA SER A 157 -4.55 15.11 24.71
C SER A 157 -3.93 13.72 24.78
N LEU A 158 -4.16 12.96 25.85
CA LEU A 158 -3.68 11.58 25.96
C LEU A 158 -4.43 10.67 24.98
N GLU A 159 -5.74 10.88 24.81
CA GLU A 159 -6.59 10.23 23.80
C GLU A 159 -6.04 10.49 22.38
N GLY A 160 -5.67 11.75 22.08
CA GLY A 160 -4.99 12.09 20.82
C GLY A 160 -3.65 11.39 20.63
N GLY A 161 -2.89 11.17 21.70
CA GLY A 161 -1.65 10.37 21.67
C GLY A 161 -1.89 8.90 21.35
N ILE A 162 -2.96 8.33 21.91
CA ILE A 162 -3.38 6.97 21.62
C ILE A 162 -3.82 6.85 20.16
N HIS A 163 -4.61 7.78 19.65
CA HIS A 163 -4.98 7.81 18.23
C HIS A 163 -3.77 7.96 17.29
N LEU A 164 -2.76 8.77 17.66
CA LEU A 164 -1.52 8.83 16.87
C LEU A 164 -0.77 7.49 16.85
N ALA A 165 -0.71 6.81 18.00
CA ALA A 165 -0.12 5.49 18.11
C ALA A 165 -0.88 4.43 17.31
N LEU A 166 -2.22 4.49 17.31
CA LEU A 166 -3.10 3.67 16.48
C LEU A 166 -2.85 3.95 15.00
N TYR A 167 -2.76 5.21 14.58
CA TYR A 167 -2.39 5.57 13.21
C TYR A 167 -1.03 4.99 12.81
N HIS A 168 0.00 5.10 13.67
CA HIS A 168 1.30 4.54 13.36
C HIS A 168 1.30 3.02 13.24
N HIS A 169 0.38 2.34 13.94
CA HIS A 169 0.25 0.89 13.89
C HIS A 169 -0.62 0.40 12.72
N LEU A 170 -1.75 1.07 12.49
CA LEU A 170 -2.84 0.65 11.61
C LEU A 170 -2.93 1.44 10.30
N GLY A 171 -2.29 2.60 10.21
CA GLY A 171 -2.27 3.44 9.03
C GLY A 171 -3.60 4.13 8.69
N HIS A 172 -4.63 4.02 9.54
CA HIS A 172 -5.96 4.56 9.29
C HIS A 172 -6.02 6.08 9.39
N MET A 173 -6.51 6.73 8.34
CA MET A 173 -6.62 8.19 8.31
C MET A 173 -7.56 8.75 9.37
N ASP A 174 -8.62 8.01 9.74
CA ASP A 174 -9.58 8.43 10.77
C ASP A 174 -8.91 8.58 12.14
N ASP A 175 -7.98 7.69 12.49
CA ASP A 175 -7.19 7.80 13.71
C ASP A 175 -6.32 9.07 13.69
N LEU A 176 -5.73 9.40 12.55
CA LEU A 176 -4.92 10.60 12.44
C LEU A 176 -5.76 11.89 12.50
N ASP A 177 -6.95 11.89 11.93
CA ASP A 177 -7.87 13.02 11.99
C ASP A 177 -8.46 13.19 13.40
N ASN A 178 -8.82 12.09 14.08
CA ASN A 178 -9.24 12.09 15.49
C ASN A 178 -8.12 12.59 16.42
N CYS A 179 -6.89 12.13 16.18
CA CYS A 179 -5.69 12.61 16.87
C CYS A 179 -5.54 14.13 16.77
N ILE A 180 -5.63 14.68 15.56
CA ILE A 180 -5.52 16.12 15.32
C ILE A 180 -6.65 16.88 16.00
N ALA A 181 -7.90 16.40 15.91
CA ALA A 181 -9.04 17.01 16.57
C ALA A 181 -8.85 17.05 18.10
N CYS A 182 -8.39 15.96 18.71
CA CYS A 182 -8.09 15.89 20.13
C CYS A 182 -7.01 16.89 20.54
N TYR A 183 -5.90 16.97 19.80
CA TYR A 183 -4.82 17.90 20.11
C TYR A 183 -5.24 19.37 19.92
N GLU A 184 -5.98 19.70 18.87
CA GLU A 184 -6.50 21.06 18.68
C GLU A 184 -7.43 21.46 19.82
N PHE A 185 -8.33 20.55 20.22
CA PHE A 185 -9.22 20.77 21.34
C PHE A 185 -8.45 20.99 22.64
N ALA A 186 -7.50 20.11 22.96
CA ALA A 186 -6.68 20.22 24.15
C ALA A 186 -5.92 21.56 24.19
N LEU A 187 -5.31 21.96 23.08
CA LEU A 187 -4.55 23.22 23.00
C LEU A 187 -5.40 24.48 23.20
N GLN A 188 -6.69 24.45 22.84
CA GLN A 188 -7.63 25.55 23.08
C GLN A 188 -8.03 25.68 24.56
N ASN A 189 -8.03 24.57 25.30
CA ASN A 189 -8.55 24.49 26.67
C ASN A 189 -7.46 24.37 27.77
N LEU A 190 -6.19 24.18 27.39
CA LEU A 190 -5.05 24.17 28.32
C LEU A 190 -4.69 25.58 28.79
N SER A 191 -4.72 25.81 30.11
CA SER A 191 -4.28 27.07 30.74
C SER A 191 -2.79 27.35 30.46
N HIS A 192 -2.42 28.63 30.41
CA HIS A 192 -1.10 29.08 29.93
C HIS A 192 0.10 28.76 30.85
N GLU A 193 -0.13 28.31 32.09
CA GLU A 193 0.92 28.19 33.12
C GLU A 193 1.51 26.77 33.30
N HIS A 194 1.12 25.78 32.50
CA HIS A 194 1.57 24.39 32.70
C HIS A 194 2.82 24.00 31.89
N ASP A 195 3.83 23.45 32.59
CA ASP A 195 5.04 22.81 32.04
C ASP A 195 4.73 21.70 30.99
N ASN A 196 3.52 21.13 31.01
CA ASN A 196 3.10 20.10 30.06
C ASN A 196 2.59 20.66 28.72
N LYS A 197 2.31 21.96 28.61
CA LYS A 197 1.84 22.57 27.34
C LYS A 197 2.86 22.41 26.21
N ALA A 198 4.15 22.47 26.53
CA ALA A 198 5.23 22.19 25.59
C ALA A 198 5.24 20.74 25.08
N TYR A 199 4.78 19.77 25.89
CA TYR A 199 4.62 18.38 25.45
C TYR A 199 3.47 18.28 24.44
N HIS A 200 2.28 18.79 24.79
CA HIS A 200 1.09 18.71 23.94
C HIS A 200 1.28 19.43 22.59
N LEU A 201 1.95 20.58 22.58
CA LEU A 201 2.33 21.28 21.34
C LEU A 201 3.23 20.43 20.44
N SER A 202 4.22 19.73 21.02
CA SER A 202 5.11 18.85 20.26
C SER A 202 4.36 17.67 19.67
N GLN A 203 3.46 17.05 20.45
CA GLN A 203 2.68 15.91 19.97
C GLN A 203 1.70 16.31 18.86
N ALA A 204 1.03 17.45 19.00
CA ALA A 204 0.19 18.03 17.96
C ALA A 204 1.01 18.30 16.69
N GLY A 205 2.20 18.89 16.84
CA GLY A 205 3.14 19.11 15.73
C GLY A 205 3.50 17.82 14.99
N SER A 206 3.72 16.73 15.72
CA SER A 206 4.02 15.41 15.14
C SER A 206 2.81 14.80 14.41
N ALA A 207 1.58 15.00 14.90
CA ALA A 207 0.37 14.57 14.20
C ALA A 207 0.19 15.29 12.85
N PHE A 208 0.34 16.61 12.83
CA PHE A 208 0.30 17.39 11.59
C PHE A 208 1.45 17.00 10.63
N HIS A 209 2.64 16.72 11.15
CA HIS A 209 3.77 16.24 10.34
C HIS A 209 3.48 14.87 9.70
N ALA A 210 2.89 13.95 10.46
CA ALA A 210 2.48 12.64 9.96
C ALA A 210 1.42 12.77 8.85
N ARG A 211 0.45 13.68 9.00
CA ARG A 211 -0.57 13.94 7.95
C ARG A 211 0.04 14.58 6.71
N PHE A 212 0.99 15.50 6.89
CA PHE A 212 1.76 16.07 5.79
C PHE A 212 2.52 14.98 5.02
N LYS A 213 3.24 14.08 5.71
CA LYS A 213 3.96 12.98 5.04
C LYS A 213 3.03 12.09 4.21
N ARG A 214 1.77 11.93 4.64
CA ARG A 214 0.79 11.10 3.96
C ARG A 214 0.08 11.80 2.80
N LEU A 215 -0.25 13.08 2.94
CA LEU A 215 -1.13 13.81 2.02
C LEU A 215 -0.45 14.94 1.24
N GLY A 216 0.77 15.33 1.61
CA GLY A 216 1.52 16.43 0.99
C GLY A 216 0.91 17.82 1.17
N ARG A 217 0.03 18.02 2.16
CA ARG A 217 -0.72 19.27 2.35
C ARG A 217 0.15 20.38 2.97
N ALA A 218 0.43 21.44 2.23
CA ALA A 218 1.20 22.59 2.72
C ALA A 218 0.72 23.18 4.08
N PRO A 219 -0.58 23.35 4.34
CA PRO A 219 -1.04 23.88 5.63
C PRO A 219 -0.68 22.99 6.82
N ASP A 220 -0.56 21.68 6.62
CA ASP A 220 -0.23 20.74 7.70
C ASP A 220 1.23 20.90 8.15
N ILE A 221 2.18 21.06 7.21
CA ILE A 221 3.58 21.26 7.58
C ILE A 221 3.82 22.64 8.19
N GLU A 222 3.16 23.69 7.69
CA GLU A 222 3.20 25.03 8.27
C GLU A 222 2.69 25.03 9.71
N ARG A 223 1.59 24.33 9.96
CA ARG A 223 1.03 24.18 11.31
C ARG A 223 1.96 23.39 12.23
N SER A 224 2.56 22.31 11.72
CA SER A 224 3.54 21.50 12.45
C SER A 224 4.75 22.33 12.92
N LEU A 225 5.32 23.16 12.02
CA LEU A 225 6.44 24.03 12.35
C LEU A 225 6.11 25.03 13.46
N VAL A 226 4.95 25.68 13.39
CA VAL A 226 4.51 26.64 14.41
C VAL A 226 4.39 25.97 15.78
N LEU A 227 3.76 24.79 15.82
CA LEU A 227 3.55 24.04 17.06
C LEU A 227 4.87 23.55 17.67
N HIS A 228 5.76 22.98 16.85
CA HIS A 228 7.08 22.53 17.32
C HIS A 228 7.96 23.69 17.79
N LYS A 229 7.93 24.84 17.10
CA LYS A 229 8.66 26.04 17.53
C LYS A 229 8.18 26.53 18.90
N GLN A 230 6.86 26.66 19.09
CA GLN A 230 6.27 27.04 20.37
C GLN A 230 6.63 26.03 21.48
N ALA A 231 6.60 24.73 21.16
CA ALA A 231 7.00 23.68 22.10
C ALA A 231 8.45 23.83 22.58
N VAL A 232 9.38 24.16 21.68
CA VAL A 232 10.80 24.36 21.99
C VAL A 232 11.02 25.64 22.81
N GLU A 233 10.35 26.74 22.46
CA GLU A 233 10.45 28.03 23.17
C GLU A 233 9.94 27.95 24.62
N MET A 234 8.94 27.09 24.87
CA MET A 234 8.37 26.86 26.20
C MET A 234 9.14 25.83 27.04
N ALA A 235 10.01 25.01 26.44
CA ALA A 235 10.66 23.91 27.14
C ALA A 235 11.85 24.36 28.00
N GLN A 236 11.86 23.98 29.28
CA GLN A 236 13.02 24.12 30.16
C GLN A 236 14.22 23.29 29.64
N PRO A 237 15.48 23.76 29.78
CA PRO A 237 16.68 23.09 29.27
C PRO A 237 16.99 21.79 30.03
N THR A 238 16.30 20.71 29.65
CA THR A 238 16.38 19.35 30.18
C THR A 238 16.50 18.36 29.02
N HIS A 239 16.77 17.07 29.28
CA HIS A 239 16.82 16.05 28.22
C HIS A 239 15.52 15.99 27.39
N VAL A 240 14.37 16.31 27.99
CA VAL A 240 13.06 16.38 27.29
C VAL A 240 13.01 17.52 26.25
N LYS A 241 13.88 18.54 26.35
CA LYS A 241 14.02 19.57 25.32
C LYS A 241 14.65 18.99 24.05
N ALA A 242 15.63 18.08 24.19
CA ALA A 242 16.30 17.46 23.06
C ALA A 242 15.36 16.66 22.16
N ASP A 243 14.41 15.93 22.75
CA ASP A 243 13.38 15.18 22.00
C ASP A 243 12.46 16.07 21.16
N ARG A 244 12.16 17.26 21.67
CA ARG A 244 11.35 18.26 20.94
C ARG A 244 12.16 18.93 19.83
N LEU A 245 13.43 19.23 20.11
CA LEU A 245 14.37 19.79 19.13
C LEU A 245 14.52 18.84 17.92
N VAL A 246 14.70 17.54 18.13
CA VAL A 246 14.82 16.59 17.00
C VAL A 246 13.52 16.47 16.19
N SER A 247 12.36 16.43 16.84
CA SER A 247 11.07 16.43 16.11
C SER A 247 10.87 17.72 15.32
N TYR A 248 11.28 18.87 15.87
CA TYR A 248 11.27 20.13 15.14
C TYR A 248 12.21 20.13 13.94
N ALA A 249 13.43 19.59 14.09
CA ALA A 249 14.39 19.45 13.00
C ALA A 249 13.84 18.56 11.86
N GLN A 250 13.14 17.49 12.18
CA GLN A 250 12.47 16.62 11.19
C GLN A 250 11.33 17.33 10.45
N ALA A 251 10.55 18.17 11.14
CA ALA A 251 9.52 18.99 10.50
C ALA A 251 10.16 20.05 9.58
N LEU A 252 11.26 20.69 10.01
CA LEU A 252 12.02 21.65 9.19
C LEU A 252 12.59 21.01 7.92
N HIS A 253 13.11 19.79 8.02
CA HIS A 253 13.55 19.00 6.87
C HIS A 253 12.42 18.78 5.86
N SER A 254 11.25 18.35 6.33
CA SER A 254 10.07 18.17 5.48
C SER A 254 9.55 19.47 4.86
N ALA A 255 9.61 20.58 5.60
CA ALA A 255 9.26 21.90 5.09
C ALA A 255 10.23 22.41 4.01
N TYR A 256 11.54 22.15 4.18
CA TYR A 256 12.53 22.39 3.13
C TYR A 256 12.19 21.57 1.87
N GLY A 257 11.83 20.30 2.02
CA GLY A 257 11.39 19.45 0.90
C GLY A 257 10.27 20.09 0.06
N LEU A 258 9.31 20.74 0.71
CA LEU A 258 8.18 21.42 0.06
C LEU A 258 8.53 22.80 -0.52
N HIS A 259 9.15 23.68 0.28
CA HIS A 259 9.33 25.09 -0.06
C HIS A 259 10.69 25.41 -0.69
N LYS A 260 11.68 24.53 -0.52
CA LYS A 260 13.09 24.73 -0.91
C LYS A 260 13.72 26.00 -0.32
N ASP A 261 13.20 26.49 0.81
CA ASP A 261 13.77 27.60 1.58
C ASP A 261 14.91 27.11 2.47
N ILE A 262 16.13 27.55 2.15
CA ILE A 262 17.37 27.16 2.84
C ILE A 262 17.36 27.50 4.33
N SER A 263 16.60 28.51 4.75
CA SER A 263 16.53 28.89 6.16
C SER A 263 16.00 27.76 7.05
N HIS A 264 15.14 26.88 6.50
CA HIS A 264 14.68 25.69 7.22
C HIS A 264 15.83 24.71 7.49
N LEU A 265 16.76 24.52 6.56
CA LEU A 265 17.95 23.69 6.77
C LEU A 265 18.89 24.29 7.81
N GLU A 266 19.18 25.59 7.71
CA GLU A 266 20.07 26.28 8.67
C GLU A 266 19.51 26.23 10.10
N ILE A 267 18.21 26.48 10.27
CA ILE A 267 17.52 26.37 11.56
C ILE A 267 17.55 24.91 12.04
N GLY A 268 17.27 23.96 11.15
CA GLY A 268 17.25 22.53 11.45
C GLY A 268 18.59 22.02 11.96
N ILE A 269 19.70 22.37 11.29
CA ILE A 269 21.06 22.00 11.68
C ILE A 269 21.38 22.54 13.08
N ARG A 270 21.09 23.82 13.33
CA ARG A 270 21.34 24.44 14.64
C ARG A 270 20.56 23.74 15.76
N VAL A 271 19.29 23.45 15.52
CA VAL A 271 18.39 22.78 16.48
C VAL A 271 18.83 21.32 16.73
N ALA A 272 19.23 20.60 15.69
CA ALA A 272 19.73 19.22 15.82
C ALA A 272 21.06 19.16 16.58
N ARG A 273 21.98 20.12 16.36
CA ARG A 273 23.22 20.24 17.15
C ARG A 273 22.93 20.51 18.63
N GLU A 274 22.01 21.44 18.93
CA GLU A 274 21.59 21.72 20.31
C GLU A 274 21.01 20.46 20.99
N ALA A 275 20.23 19.64 20.28
CA ALA A 275 19.71 18.38 20.80
C ALA A 275 20.82 17.38 21.15
N ILE A 276 21.86 17.28 20.32
CA ILE A 276 22.99 16.36 20.53
C ILE A 276 23.90 16.84 21.68
N GLU A 277 24.12 18.14 21.80
CA GLU A 277 24.93 18.76 22.86
C GLU A 277 24.26 18.66 24.24
N SER A 278 22.91 18.67 24.27
CA SER A 278 22.12 18.56 25.50
C SER A 278 21.87 17.12 25.97
N THR A 279 22.36 16.11 25.24
CA THR A 279 22.16 14.69 25.56
C THR A 279 23.48 13.95 25.77
N ASN A 280 23.48 12.97 26.69
CA ASN A 280 24.62 12.07 26.88
C ASN A 280 24.59 10.91 25.86
N ARG A 281 25.66 10.11 25.82
CA ARG A 281 25.80 8.99 24.85
C ARG A 281 24.80 7.85 25.04
N GLN A 282 24.19 7.72 26.22
CA GLN A 282 23.22 6.66 26.53
C GLN A 282 21.77 7.10 26.28
N HIS A 283 21.55 8.28 25.70
CA HIS A 283 20.21 8.79 25.46
C HIS A 283 19.48 7.96 24.38
N PRO A 284 18.25 7.46 24.65
CA PRO A 284 17.54 6.53 23.75
C PRO A 284 17.36 7.03 22.32
N ARG A 285 17.11 8.33 22.14
CA ARG A 285 16.90 8.96 20.81
C ARG A 285 18.16 9.56 20.19
N ARG A 286 19.35 9.36 20.77
CA ARG A 286 20.59 9.98 20.27
C ARG A 286 20.90 9.59 18.83
N ILE A 287 20.71 8.32 18.48
CA ILE A 287 20.90 7.81 17.11
C ILE A 287 20.00 8.56 16.13
N SER A 288 18.72 8.72 16.47
CA SER A 288 17.75 9.49 15.66
C SER A 288 18.15 10.96 15.48
N MET A 289 18.70 11.59 16.53
CA MET A 289 19.22 12.96 16.47
C MET A 289 20.41 13.08 15.51
N MET A 290 21.35 12.14 15.59
CA MET A 290 22.56 12.10 14.76
C MET A 290 22.24 11.80 13.30
N ASN A 291 21.31 10.87 13.03
CA ASN A 291 20.77 10.63 11.70
C ASN A 291 20.14 11.91 11.12
N THR A 292 19.23 12.55 11.87
CA THR A 292 18.55 13.78 11.43
C THR A 292 19.56 14.89 11.09
N LEU A 293 20.61 15.05 11.90
CA LEU A 293 21.68 16.02 11.61
C LEU A 293 22.45 15.66 10.34
N GLY A 294 22.80 14.37 10.15
CA GLY A 294 23.48 13.90 8.95
C GLY A 294 22.68 14.16 7.67
N MET A 295 21.37 13.90 7.68
CA MET A 295 20.47 14.22 6.57
C MET A 295 20.45 15.73 6.24
N LEU A 296 20.29 16.57 7.27
CA LEU A 296 20.20 18.02 7.11
C LEU A 296 21.52 18.62 6.58
N LEU A 297 22.67 18.15 7.07
CA LEU A 297 23.99 18.58 6.60
C LEU A 297 24.24 18.18 5.14
N ARG A 298 23.81 16.98 4.74
CA ARG A 298 23.89 16.52 3.34
C ARG A 298 23.08 17.43 2.41
N GLU A 299 21.81 17.69 2.75
CA GLU A 299 20.97 18.57 1.94
C GLU A 299 21.45 20.03 1.93
N HIS A 300 22.01 20.50 3.04
CA HIS A 300 22.62 21.82 3.09
C HIS A 300 23.83 21.93 2.16
N PHE A 301 24.66 20.88 2.06
CA PHE A 301 25.72 20.81 1.06
C PHE A 301 25.17 20.90 -0.36
N GLU A 302 24.10 20.18 -0.69
CA GLU A 302 23.53 20.18 -2.06
C GLU A 302 23.10 21.57 -2.52
N VAL A 303 22.77 22.48 -1.59
CA VAL A 303 22.39 23.87 -1.89
C VAL A 303 23.58 24.84 -1.83
N THR A 304 24.49 24.66 -0.87
CA THR A 304 25.57 25.63 -0.57
C THR A 304 26.94 25.26 -1.13
N GLU A 305 27.10 24.02 -1.58
CA GLU A 305 28.38 23.41 -1.96
C GLU A 305 29.43 23.40 -0.83
N ASN A 306 29.02 23.57 0.43
CA ASN A 306 29.92 23.53 1.58
C ASN A 306 30.38 22.10 1.93
N LEU A 307 31.50 21.67 1.35
CA LEU A 307 32.08 20.34 1.58
C LEU A 307 32.36 20.02 3.05
N GLY A 308 32.48 21.03 3.94
CA GLY A 308 32.64 20.80 5.38
C GLY A 308 31.43 20.09 6.00
N ASP A 309 30.22 20.50 5.61
CA ASP A 309 28.97 19.93 6.14
C ASP A 309 28.79 18.48 5.69
N LEU A 310 29.12 18.19 4.43
CA LEU A 310 29.05 16.82 3.89
C LEU A 310 30.05 15.88 4.56
N ASN A 311 31.27 16.35 4.81
CA ASN A 311 32.28 15.57 5.53
C ASN A 311 31.85 15.31 6.99
N GLU A 312 31.25 16.29 7.65
CA GLU A 312 30.68 16.12 9.00
C GLU A 312 29.54 15.10 8.99
N ALA A 313 28.62 15.17 8.02
CA ALA A 313 27.52 14.21 7.86
C ALA A 313 28.03 12.77 7.74
N ILE A 314 29.02 12.54 6.86
CA ILE A 314 29.63 11.22 6.66
C ILE A 314 30.32 10.73 7.93
N ALA A 315 31.05 11.60 8.64
CA ALA A 315 31.73 11.23 9.87
C ALA A 315 30.75 10.81 10.97
N ILE A 316 29.64 11.55 11.13
CA ILE A 316 28.57 11.24 12.09
C ILE A 316 27.92 9.89 11.75
N LEU A 317 27.48 9.71 10.50
CA LEU A 317 26.78 8.50 10.08
C LEU A 317 27.68 7.25 10.13
N LYS A 318 28.96 7.37 9.72
CA LYS A 318 29.94 6.27 9.85
C LYS A 318 30.18 5.89 11.30
N HIS A 319 30.31 6.85 12.20
CA HIS A 319 30.50 6.56 13.62
C HIS A 319 29.34 5.73 14.17
N GLU A 320 28.09 6.10 13.88
CA GLU A 320 26.91 5.37 14.37
C GLU A 320 26.83 3.95 13.80
N ALA A 321 27.11 3.76 12.51
CA ALA A 321 27.09 2.44 11.88
C ALA A 321 28.09 1.44 12.52
N HIS A 322 29.17 1.90 13.14
CA HIS A 322 30.22 1.03 13.71
C HIS A 322 30.11 0.84 15.24
N MET A 323 29.25 1.61 15.94
CA MET A 323 29.21 1.64 17.40
C MET A 323 28.26 0.62 18.04
N ASN A 324 27.46 -0.12 17.24
CA ASN A 324 26.65 -1.26 17.68
C ASN A 324 27.08 -2.57 16.98
N PRO A 325 28.15 -3.26 17.43
CA PRO A 325 28.62 -4.49 16.80
C PRO A 325 27.78 -5.74 17.12
N SER A 326 26.91 -5.67 18.13
CA SER A 326 26.06 -6.78 18.59
C SER A 326 24.62 -6.72 18.08
N ASP A 327 24.18 -5.57 17.58
CA ASP A 327 22.90 -5.36 16.90
C ASP A 327 23.24 -4.77 15.52
N HIS A 328 23.08 -5.54 14.44
CA HIS A 328 23.40 -5.09 13.07
C HIS A 328 22.90 -3.65 12.81
N PRO A 329 23.64 -2.81 12.05
CA PRO A 329 23.26 -1.42 11.84
C PRO A 329 21.86 -1.30 11.25
N GLU A 330 21.07 -0.33 11.74
CA GLU A 330 19.72 -0.10 11.24
C GLU A 330 19.78 0.28 9.74
N PRO A 331 18.98 -0.37 8.85
CA PRO A 331 18.99 -0.09 7.41
C PRO A 331 18.78 1.38 7.05
N THR A 332 18.06 2.15 7.88
CA THR A 332 17.87 3.59 7.73
C THR A 332 19.21 4.34 7.71
N ILE A 333 20.09 4.07 8.69
CA ILE A 333 21.40 4.72 8.80
C ILE A 333 22.30 4.35 7.62
N LEU A 334 22.26 3.07 7.21
CA LEU A 334 23.02 2.58 6.08
C LEU A 334 22.60 3.27 4.76
N ASN A 335 21.31 3.50 4.59
CA ASN A 335 20.77 4.24 3.44
C ASN A 335 21.24 5.69 3.43
N ASP A 336 21.17 6.39 4.56
CA ASP A 336 21.56 7.80 4.64
C ASP A 336 23.07 7.98 4.45
N LEU A 337 23.86 7.03 4.97
CA LEU A 337 25.31 6.99 4.76
C LEU A 337 25.67 6.74 3.29
N GLY A 338 25.00 5.78 2.65
CA GLY A 338 25.16 5.53 1.23
C GLY A 338 24.85 6.77 0.40
N ASP A 339 23.75 7.47 0.70
CA ASP A 339 23.38 8.69 -0.02
C ASP A 339 24.45 9.78 0.13
N ALA A 340 24.93 10.01 1.36
CA ALA A 340 25.96 11.01 1.62
C ALA A 340 27.26 10.71 0.85
N LEU A 341 27.64 9.43 0.72
CA LEU A 341 28.79 9.00 -0.06
C LEU A 341 28.59 9.21 -1.58
N ILE A 342 27.38 8.97 -2.10
CA ILE A 342 27.09 9.27 -3.51
C ILE A 342 27.19 10.78 -3.78
N VAL A 343 26.63 11.62 -2.90
CA VAL A 343 26.74 13.07 -3.01
C VAL A 343 28.21 13.52 -2.92
N HIS A 344 29.00 12.93 -2.02
CA HIS A 344 30.43 13.24 -1.89
C HIS A 344 31.22 12.83 -3.14
N TYR A 345 30.92 11.67 -3.73
CA TYR A 345 31.50 11.27 -5.00
C TYR A 345 31.20 12.27 -6.11
N LEU A 346 29.94 12.71 -6.25
CA LEU A 346 29.56 13.66 -7.29
C LEU A 346 30.32 14.99 -7.15
N ALA A 347 30.61 15.42 -5.92
CA ALA A 347 31.33 16.64 -5.61
C ALA A 347 32.86 16.54 -5.78
N THR A 348 33.47 15.41 -5.38
CA THR A 348 34.92 15.26 -5.28
C THR A 348 35.54 14.33 -6.32
N GLN A 349 34.72 13.52 -7.00
CA GLN A 349 35.12 12.45 -7.90
C GLN A 349 35.95 11.33 -7.23
N GLU A 350 35.85 11.17 -5.90
CA GLU A 350 36.50 10.09 -5.16
C GLU A 350 35.84 8.72 -5.39
N GLY A 351 36.36 7.94 -6.34
CA GLY A 351 35.76 6.64 -6.73
C GLY A 351 35.65 5.56 -5.65
N ARG A 352 36.25 5.75 -4.45
CA ARG A 352 36.06 4.83 -3.31
C ARG A 352 34.67 4.96 -2.71
N ASP A 353 34.06 6.13 -2.78
CA ASP A 353 32.77 6.39 -2.14
C ASP A 353 31.62 5.63 -2.81
N ILE A 354 31.66 5.45 -4.13
CA ILE A 354 30.67 4.62 -4.85
C ILE A 354 30.71 3.18 -4.31
N LYS A 355 31.91 2.62 -4.14
CA LYS A 355 32.07 1.24 -3.66
C LYS A 355 31.53 1.10 -2.24
N SER A 356 31.89 2.03 -1.35
CA SER A 356 31.36 2.02 0.02
C SER A 356 29.85 2.26 0.07
N ALA A 357 29.29 3.12 -0.78
CA ALA A 357 27.85 3.31 -0.86
C ALA A 357 27.13 2.02 -1.28
N ILE A 358 27.64 1.31 -2.29
CA ILE A 358 27.13 0.00 -2.72
C ILE A 358 27.17 -1.02 -1.58
N GLU A 359 28.29 -1.09 -0.84
CA GLU A 359 28.44 -1.97 0.31
C GLU A 359 27.36 -1.69 1.36
N TYR A 360 27.18 -0.44 1.79
CA TYR A 360 26.17 -0.08 2.79
C TYR A 360 24.73 -0.30 2.30
N TYR A 361 24.40 0.01 1.05
CA TYR A 361 23.07 -0.30 0.51
C TYR A 361 22.81 -1.80 0.46
N SER A 362 23.80 -2.61 0.06
CA SER A 362 23.67 -4.06 0.03
C SER A 362 23.51 -4.67 1.42
N GLU A 363 24.23 -4.15 2.42
CA GLU A 363 24.08 -4.53 3.83
C GLU A 363 22.69 -4.17 4.37
N GLY A 364 22.20 -2.96 4.07
CA GLY A 364 20.85 -2.53 4.44
C GLY A 364 19.75 -3.39 3.82
N ALA A 365 19.90 -3.78 2.55
CA ALA A 365 18.95 -4.63 1.85
C ALA A 365 18.90 -6.07 2.42
N THR A 366 20.08 -6.61 2.76
CA THR A 366 20.23 -8.00 3.22
C THR A 366 20.13 -8.16 4.73
N SER A 367 20.04 -7.07 5.49
CA SER A 367 19.87 -7.09 6.93
C SER A 367 18.63 -7.89 7.36
N GLY A 368 18.75 -8.71 8.40
CA GLY A 368 17.60 -9.35 9.04
C GLY A 368 16.78 -8.41 9.93
N LEU A 369 17.27 -7.19 10.15
CA LEU A 369 16.64 -6.16 10.98
C LEU A 369 16.03 -5.05 10.11
N GLY A 370 15.04 -4.33 10.65
CA GLY A 370 14.39 -3.20 10.00
C GLY A 370 13.18 -3.59 9.15
N ALA A 371 12.29 -2.62 8.93
CA ALA A 371 11.05 -2.82 8.19
C ALA A 371 11.32 -3.22 6.73
N PRO A 372 10.52 -4.14 6.13
CA PRO A 372 10.68 -4.54 4.72
C PRO A 372 10.71 -3.37 3.74
N THR A 373 9.96 -2.30 4.03
CA THR A 373 9.94 -1.06 3.22
C THR A 373 11.30 -0.35 3.17
N VAL A 374 11.99 -0.24 4.31
CA VAL A 374 13.31 0.41 4.39
C VAL A 374 14.36 -0.43 3.68
N ARG A 375 14.31 -1.77 3.86
CA ARG A 375 15.20 -2.71 3.19
C ARG A 375 14.97 -2.73 1.67
N LEU A 376 13.71 -2.62 1.23
CA LEU A 376 13.35 -2.48 -0.18
C LEU A 376 13.96 -1.21 -0.75
N THR A 377 13.85 -0.08 -0.04
CA THR A 377 14.53 1.17 -0.43
C THR A 377 16.04 0.99 -0.52
N SER A 378 16.68 0.27 0.41
CA SER A 378 18.10 -0.08 0.32
C SER A 378 18.43 -0.86 -0.95
N ALA A 379 17.64 -1.89 -1.27
CA ALA A 379 17.83 -2.72 -2.46
C ALA A 379 17.68 -1.93 -3.76
N MET A 380 16.72 -0.99 -3.81
CA MET A 380 16.56 -0.09 -4.95
C MET A 380 17.72 0.87 -5.11
N LYS A 381 18.19 1.48 -4.01
CA LYS A 381 19.36 2.36 -4.03
C LYS A 381 20.62 1.61 -4.47
N TRP A 382 20.76 0.36 -4.02
CA TRP A 382 21.82 -0.54 -4.46
C TRP A 382 21.77 -0.78 -5.98
N ALA A 383 20.61 -1.19 -6.50
CA ALA A 383 20.42 -1.45 -7.93
C ALA A 383 20.65 -0.20 -8.78
N ASN A 384 20.05 0.93 -8.41
CA ASN A 384 20.17 2.19 -9.12
C ASN A 384 21.62 2.70 -9.16
N THR A 385 22.37 2.54 -8.06
CA THR A 385 23.77 2.94 -8.00
C THR A 385 24.64 2.07 -8.91
N LEU A 386 24.42 0.76 -8.91
CA LEU A 386 25.10 -0.17 -9.82
C LEU A 386 24.83 0.17 -11.28
N SER A 387 23.57 0.42 -11.65
CA SER A 387 23.16 0.79 -13.01
C SER A 387 23.72 2.15 -13.43
N ARG A 388 23.67 3.16 -12.55
CA ARG A 388 24.07 4.54 -12.86
C ARG A 388 25.57 4.69 -13.10
N PHE A 389 26.39 3.97 -12.34
CA PHE A 389 27.84 4.09 -12.39
C PHE A 389 28.54 2.92 -13.10
N ASP A 390 27.77 1.99 -13.68
CA ASP A 390 28.26 0.84 -14.45
C ASP A 390 29.36 0.04 -13.72
N VAL A 391 29.18 -0.19 -12.42
CA VAL A 391 30.20 -0.82 -11.56
C VAL A 391 30.20 -2.34 -11.72
N SER A 392 29.01 -2.94 -11.67
CA SER A 392 28.77 -4.38 -11.87
C SER A 392 27.29 -4.63 -12.18
N SER A 393 26.95 -5.88 -12.54
CA SER A 393 25.56 -6.28 -12.82
C SER A 393 24.61 -5.92 -11.66
N PRO A 394 23.51 -5.18 -11.91
CA PRO A 394 22.52 -4.83 -10.90
C PRO A 394 21.54 -5.97 -10.57
N LEU A 395 21.61 -7.10 -11.29
CA LEU A 395 20.58 -8.14 -11.22
C LEU A 395 20.38 -8.71 -9.82
N THR A 396 21.46 -8.84 -9.04
CA THR A 396 21.37 -9.34 -7.66
C THR A 396 20.59 -8.37 -6.77
N ALA A 397 20.81 -7.06 -6.94
CA ALA A 397 20.10 -6.03 -6.19
C ALA A 397 18.61 -5.99 -6.55
N TYR A 398 18.28 -6.06 -7.84
CA TYR A 398 16.89 -6.12 -8.30
C TYR A 398 16.17 -7.38 -7.82
N LYS A 399 16.85 -8.54 -7.80
CA LYS A 399 16.28 -9.77 -7.24
C LYS A 399 15.88 -9.57 -5.77
N HIS A 400 16.79 -9.04 -4.95
CA HIS A 400 16.47 -8.75 -3.54
C HIS A 400 15.33 -7.74 -3.40
N ALA A 401 15.27 -6.71 -4.25
CA ALA A 401 14.18 -5.74 -4.24
C ALA A 401 12.83 -6.40 -4.56
N LEU A 402 12.75 -7.25 -5.58
CA LEU A 402 11.51 -7.95 -5.95
C LEU A 402 11.05 -8.97 -4.89
N ASP A 403 12.00 -9.66 -4.25
CA ASP A 403 11.70 -10.55 -3.13
C ASP A 403 11.11 -9.77 -1.93
N LEU A 404 11.67 -8.60 -1.63
CA LEU A 404 11.18 -7.71 -0.56
C LEU A 404 9.85 -7.03 -0.91
N LEU A 405 9.58 -6.75 -2.19
CA LEU A 405 8.34 -6.13 -2.65
C LEU A 405 7.12 -6.96 -2.25
N SER A 406 7.21 -8.29 -2.34
CA SER A 406 6.17 -9.22 -1.89
C SER A 406 5.91 -9.17 -0.37
N GLN A 407 6.96 -8.87 0.42
CA GLN A 407 6.88 -8.70 1.87
C GLN A 407 6.32 -7.33 2.27
N VAL A 408 6.53 -6.30 1.46
CA VAL A 408 5.89 -4.99 1.63
C VAL A 408 4.39 -5.10 1.31
N ALA A 409 4.04 -5.81 0.24
CA ALA A 409 2.65 -6.12 -0.11
C ALA A 409 2.07 -7.27 0.75
N TRP A 410 2.31 -7.24 2.08
CA TRP A 410 1.99 -8.36 2.95
C TRP A 410 0.48 -8.61 3.01
N MET A 411 0.09 -9.87 2.80
CA MET A 411 -1.31 -10.33 2.77
C MET A 411 -2.09 -10.08 4.08
N GLY A 412 -1.39 -9.91 5.20
CA GLY A 412 -1.97 -9.54 6.49
C GLY A 412 -2.43 -8.08 6.58
N LEU A 413 -2.34 -7.30 5.50
CA LEU A 413 -2.81 -5.92 5.42
C LEU A 413 -4.11 -5.83 4.59
N PRO A 414 -5.01 -4.87 4.92
CA PRO A 414 -6.13 -4.52 4.07
C PRO A 414 -5.69 -4.24 2.62
N MET A 415 -6.57 -4.53 1.67
CA MET A 415 -6.24 -4.42 0.24
C MET A 415 -5.86 -2.98 -0.17
N THR A 416 -6.56 -1.98 0.37
CA THR A 416 -6.27 -0.55 0.16
C THR A 416 -4.89 -0.15 0.67
N GLU A 417 -4.48 -0.70 1.81
CA GLU A 417 -3.17 -0.43 2.39
C GLU A 417 -2.06 -1.08 1.57
N ARG A 418 -2.24 -2.32 1.10
CA ARG A 418 -1.29 -2.98 0.20
C ARG A 418 -1.02 -2.15 -1.06
N TYR A 419 -2.06 -1.63 -1.72
CA TYR A 419 -1.87 -0.72 -2.87
C TYR A 419 -1.09 0.53 -2.51
N THR A 420 -1.40 1.14 -1.36
CA THR A 420 -0.72 2.35 -0.93
C THR A 420 0.76 2.10 -0.65
N GLN A 421 1.12 0.92 -0.13
CA GLN A 421 2.51 0.56 0.14
C GLN A 421 3.31 0.22 -1.13
N ILE A 422 2.69 -0.36 -2.17
CA ILE A 422 3.40 -0.69 -3.42
C ILE A 422 3.46 0.48 -4.42
N MET A 423 2.53 1.43 -4.35
CA MET A 423 2.43 2.55 -5.29
C MET A 423 3.74 3.33 -5.49
N PRO A 424 4.57 3.62 -4.46
CA PRO A 424 5.86 4.29 -4.65
C PRO A 424 6.90 3.49 -5.47
N TYR A 425 6.62 2.20 -5.71
CA TYR A 425 7.55 1.25 -6.32
C TYR A 425 7.03 0.75 -7.69
N SER A 426 6.06 1.44 -8.31
CA SER A 426 5.43 1.05 -9.58
C SER A 426 6.44 0.75 -10.69
N ASP A 427 7.54 1.50 -10.74
CA ASP A 427 8.51 1.43 -11.83
C ASP A 427 9.59 0.36 -11.60
N LEU A 428 9.69 -0.20 -10.38
CA LEU A 428 10.74 -1.14 -9.98
C LEU A 428 10.80 -2.35 -10.90
N VAL A 429 9.63 -2.92 -11.21
CA VAL A 429 9.50 -4.17 -11.97
C VAL A 429 9.93 -3.95 -13.41
N CYS A 430 9.46 -2.87 -14.05
CA CYS A 430 9.81 -2.53 -15.43
C CYS A 430 11.31 -2.20 -15.58
N ASN A 431 11.89 -1.52 -14.58
CA ASN A 431 13.31 -1.20 -14.55
C ASN A 431 14.17 -2.45 -14.37
N ALA A 432 13.79 -3.35 -13.45
CA ALA A 432 14.45 -4.63 -13.27
C ALA A 432 14.44 -5.45 -14.57
N ALA A 433 13.28 -5.54 -15.22
CA ALA A 433 13.11 -6.26 -16.48
C ALA A 433 13.97 -5.65 -17.61
N ALA A 434 13.98 -4.32 -17.76
CA ALA A 434 14.79 -3.64 -18.78
C ALA A 434 16.30 -3.92 -18.60
N VAL A 435 16.78 -3.91 -17.35
CA VAL A 435 18.17 -4.24 -17.03
C VAL A 435 18.48 -5.71 -17.33
N ALA A 436 17.59 -6.64 -16.98
CA ALA A 436 17.73 -8.05 -17.32
C ALA A 436 17.77 -8.28 -18.85
N ILE A 437 16.94 -7.57 -19.61
CA ILE A 437 16.96 -7.62 -21.09
C ILE A 437 18.31 -7.13 -21.63
N LYS A 438 18.81 -5.99 -21.13
CA LYS A 438 20.11 -5.43 -21.53
C LYS A 438 21.28 -6.39 -21.28
N GLU A 439 21.20 -7.21 -20.22
CA GLU A 439 22.19 -8.25 -19.90
C GLU A 439 21.93 -9.59 -20.63
N GLY A 440 20.95 -9.66 -21.52
CA GLY A 440 20.60 -10.87 -22.30
C GLY A 440 19.83 -11.94 -21.51
N GLN A 441 19.36 -11.61 -20.30
CA GLN A 441 18.61 -12.52 -19.41
C GLN A 441 17.09 -12.42 -19.67
N HIS A 442 16.66 -12.69 -20.91
CA HIS A 442 15.27 -12.50 -21.33
C HIS A 442 14.26 -13.36 -20.53
N GLY A 443 14.65 -14.58 -20.16
CA GLY A 443 13.82 -15.45 -19.32
C GLY A 443 13.61 -14.87 -17.92
N GLN A 444 14.68 -14.35 -17.30
CA GLN A 444 14.61 -13.71 -16.00
C GLN A 444 13.77 -12.42 -16.05
N ALA A 445 13.91 -11.63 -17.12
CA ALA A 445 13.08 -10.44 -17.33
C ALA A 445 11.59 -10.79 -17.37
N LEU A 446 11.23 -11.89 -18.06
CA LEU A 446 9.85 -12.38 -18.11
C LEU A 446 9.36 -12.83 -16.73
N GLU A 447 10.17 -13.57 -15.98
CA GLU A 447 9.86 -14.00 -14.61
C GLU A 447 9.61 -12.80 -13.68
N TRP A 448 10.44 -11.76 -13.77
CA TRP A 448 10.29 -10.55 -12.96
C TRP A 448 9.07 -9.73 -13.32
N LEU A 449 8.78 -9.59 -14.63
CA LEU A 449 7.52 -8.97 -15.08
C LEU A 449 6.32 -9.73 -14.55
N GLU A 450 6.36 -11.06 -14.49
CA GLU A 450 5.28 -11.84 -13.92
C GLU A 450 5.20 -11.73 -12.40
N GLN A 451 6.34 -11.76 -11.69
CA GLN A 451 6.43 -11.65 -10.23
C GLN A 451 5.89 -10.31 -9.72
N GLY A 452 6.22 -9.23 -10.44
CA GLY A 452 5.95 -7.87 -10.02
C GLY A 452 4.60 -7.30 -10.50
N ARG A 453 3.82 -8.06 -11.28
CA ARG A 453 2.51 -7.64 -11.77
C ARG A 453 1.39 -8.30 -11.01
N SER A 454 0.30 -7.55 -10.83
CA SER A 454 -0.87 -8.01 -10.09
C SER A 454 -0.46 -8.64 -8.76
N ILE A 455 0.43 -8.02 -7.97
CA ILE A 455 0.98 -8.62 -6.74
C ILE A 455 -0.17 -8.89 -5.75
N VAL A 456 -1.05 -7.92 -5.57
CA VAL A 456 -2.16 -8.00 -4.61
C VAL A 456 -3.18 -9.04 -5.05
N TRP A 457 -3.44 -9.15 -6.35
CA TRP A 457 -4.41 -10.06 -6.95
C TRP A 457 -3.85 -11.46 -7.24
N GLY A 458 -2.60 -11.53 -7.64
CA GLY A 458 -1.81 -12.72 -7.91
C GLY A 458 -1.61 -13.52 -6.64
N GLN A 459 -1.42 -12.86 -5.50
CA GLN A 459 -1.53 -13.50 -4.19
C GLN A 459 -2.89 -14.20 -4.00
N ILE A 460 -4.01 -13.55 -4.33
CA ILE A 460 -5.35 -14.16 -4.21
C ILE A 460 -5.55 -15.33 -5.18
N LEU A 461 -5.06 -15.21 -6.42
CA LEU A 461 -5.14 -16.26 -7.42
C LEU A 461 -4.28 -17.49 -7.06
N GLN A 462 -3.01 -17.26 -6.71
CA GLN A 462 -2.07 -18.31 -6.34
C GLN A 462 -2.57 -19.09 -5.14
N LEU A 463 -3.22 -18.42 -4.16
CA LEU A 463 -3.90 -19.12 -3.08
C LEU A 463 -4.99 -20.06 -3.60
N ARG A 464 -5.89 -19.60 -4.49
CA ARG A 464 -7.03 -20.40 -4.96
C ARG A 464 -6.60 -21.64 -5.74
N SER A 465 -5.69 -21.47 -6.71
CA SER A 465 -5.22 -22.58 -7.54
C SER A 465 -4.38 -23.55 -6.72
N ALA A 466 -3.40 -23.05 -5.96
CA ALA A 466 -2.48 -23.90 -5.21
C ALA A 466 -3.15 -24.61 -4.02
N VAL A 467 -4.16 -24.01 -3.38
CA VAL A 467 -4.97 -24.69 -2.35
C VAL A 467 -5.78 -25.83 -2.94
N SER A 468 -6.33 -25.67 -4.14
CA SER A 468 -7.14 -26.72 -4.79
C SER A 468 -6.27 -27.94 -5.11
N GLU A 469 -5.06 -27.71 -5.61
CA GLU A 469 -4.06 -28.77 -5.85
C GLU A 469 -3.56 -29.39 -4.54
N LEU A 470 -3.28 -28.56 -3.53
CA LEU A 470 -2.86 -29.02 -2.20
C LEU A 470 -3.93 -29.89 -1.55
N SER A 471 -5.21 -29.53 -1.69
CA SER A 471 -6.34 -30.29 -1.13
C SER A 471 -6.44 -31.71 -1.69
N LEU A 472 -5.98 -31.93 -2.93
CA LEU A 472 -5.93 -33.28 -3.53
C LEU A 472 -4.83 -34.15 -2.91
N ARG A 473 -3.82 -33.54 -2.29
CA ARG A 473 -2.64 -34.24 -1.77
C ARG A 473 -2.61 -34.31 -0.24
N ASP A 474 -2.89 -33.21 0.42
CA ASP A 474 -2.92 -33.07 1.86
C ASP A 474 -4.08 -32.13 2.25
N LEU A 475 -5.23 -32.74 2.54
CA LEU A 475 -6.45 -32.04 2.88
C LEU A 475 -6.34 -31.25 4.18
N GLU A 476 -5.60 -31.78 5.16
CA GLU A 476 -5.47 -31.17 6.49
C GLU A 476 -4.57 -29.93 6.44
N LEU A 477 -3.46 -30.01 5.70
CA LEU A 477 -2.58 -28.88 5.47
C LEU A 477 -3.25 -27.79 4.63
N ALA A 478 -4.02 -28.17 3.60
CA ALA A 478 -4.81 -27.24 2.81
C ALA A 478 -5.89 -26.51 3.64
N GLN A 479 -6.63 -27.24 4.47
CA GLN A 479 -7.65 -26.67 5.36
C GLN A 479 -7.01 -25.70 6.35
N SER A 480 -5.93 -26.11 7.02
CA SER A 480 -5.22 -25.27 7.99
C SER A 480 -4.71 -23.98 7.37
N PHE A 481 -4.16 -24.05 6.16
CA PHE A 481 -3.70 -22.88 5.42
C PHE A 481 -4.84 -21.95 5.03
N VAL A 482 -5.94 -22.48 4.49
CA VAL A 482 -7.13 -21.68 4.14
C VAL A 482 -7.74 -21.00 5.36
N GLU A 483 -7.84 -21.71 6.48
CA GLU A 483 -8.37 -21.17 7.74
C GLU A 483 -7.52 -20.01 8.24
N VAL A 484 -6.19 -20.19 8.33
CA VAL A 484 -5.26 -19.15 8.76
C VAL A 484 -5.29 -17.94 7.80
N SER A 485 -5.33 -18.17 6.49
CA SER A 485 -5.42 -17.09 5.50
C SER A 485 -6.74 -16.31 5.60
N LYS A 486 -7.88 -17.00 5.75
CA LYS A 486 -9.19 -16.34 5.93
C LYS A 486 -9.26 -15.58 7.23
N GLU A 487 -8.69 -16.11 8.31
CA GLU A 487 -8.67 -15.46 9.61
C GLU A 487 -7.76 -14.23 9.61
N LEU A 488 -6.60 -14.30 8.94
CA LEU A 488 -5.74 -13.14 8.68
C LEU A 488 -6.48 -12.06 7.88
N GLU A 489 -7.15 -12.43 6.79
CA GLU A 489 -7.93 -11.49 5.96
C GLU A 489 -9.10 -10.90 6.76
N TYR A 490 -9.83 -11.71 7.50
CA TYR A 490 -10.94 -11.28 8.35
C TYR A 490 -10.47 -10.30 9.43
N LEU A 491 -9.37 -10.59 10.14
CA LEU A 491 -8.84 -9.67 11.16
C LEU A 491 -8.25 -8.40 10.55
N SER A 492 -7.80 -8.45 9.29
CA SER A 492 -7.34 -7.26 8.55
C SER A 492 -8.53 -6.37 8.14
N ASN A 493 -9.65 -6.97 7.71
CA ASN A 493 -10.84 -6.22 7.30
C ASN A 493 -11.74 -5.82 8.49
N SER A 494 -11.81 -6.61 9.56
CA SER A 494 -12.63 -6.33 10.75
C SER A 494 -12.03 -5.23 11.62
N ARG A 495 -10.75 -4.91 11.42
CA ARG A 495 -10.11 -3.69 11.95
C ARG A 495 -10.76 -2.40 11.45
N LEU A 496 -11.63 -2.46 10.43
CA LEU A 496 -12.36 -1.33 9.86
C LEU A 496 -13.73 -1.08 10.52
N GLN A 497 -14.18 -1.93 11.45
CA GLN A 497 -15.49 -1.78 12.10
C GLN A 497 -15.37 -1.57 13.61
N ILE A 498 -16.17 -0.63 14.14
CA ILE A 498 -16.30 -0.34 15.56
C ILE A 498 -16.72 -1.63 16.30
N PRO A 499 -16.05 -2.03 17.39
CA PRO A 499 -16.39 -3.25 18.11
C PRO A 499 -17.81 -3.18 18.70
N HIS A 500 -18.69 -4.12 18.31
CA HIS A 500 -19.93 -4.40 19.03
C HIS A 500 -19.64 -5.18 20.32
N GLU A 501 -20.54 -5.12 21.32
CA GLU A 501 -20.42 -5.63 22.71
C GLU A 501 -19.99 -7.12 22.89
N HIS A 502 -19.71 -7.86 21.81
CA HIS A 502 -19.23 -9.26 21.83
C HIS A 502 -18.02 -9.55 20.91
N SER A 503 -17.30 -8.55 20.38
CA SER A 503 -16.07 -8.76 19.60
C SER A 503 -14.82 -8.93 20.49
N LEU A 504 -13.84 -9.72 20.02
CA LEU A 504 -12.50 -9.87 20.61
C LEU A 504 -11.86 -8.48 20.87
N SER A 505 -11.04 -8.35 21.93
CA SER A 505 -10.24 -7.12 22.15
C SER A 505 -9.19 -6.97 21.03
N VAL A 506 -8.59 -5.79 20.83
CA VAL A 506 -7.65 -5.64 19.70
C VAL A 506 -6.17 -5.97 20.02
N GLU A 507 -5.64 -6.15 21.26
CA GLU A 507 -4.44 -7.04 21.40
C GLU A 507 -4.82 -8.48 21.20
N GLU A 508 -6.00 -8.96 21.60
CA GLU A 508 -6.37 -10.32 21.22
C GLU A 508 -6.37 -10.42 19.70
N THR A 509 -6.82 -9.38 18.98
CA THR A 509 -6.75 -9.31 17.52
C THR A 509 -5.32 -9.16 16.97
N GLU A 510 -4.43 -8.39 17.59
CA GLU A 510 -3.05 -8.18 17.15
C GLU A 510 -2.08 -9.31 17.52
N GLN A 511 -2.15 -9.84 18.73
CA GLN A 511 -1.42 -11.05 19.11
C GLN A 511 -1.93 -12.22 18.27
N ARG A 512 -3.25 -12.31 18.03
CA ARG A 512 -3.79 -13.30 17.12
C ARG A 512 -3.32 -13.05 15.69
N HIS A 513 -3.29 -11.82 15.20
CA HIS A 513 -2.73 -11.48 13.88
C HIS A 513 -1.25 -11.84 13.75
N ARG A 514 -0.40 -11.48 14.72
CA ARG A 514 1.03 -11.88 14.76
C ARG A 514 1.19 -13.41 14.85
N SER A 515 0.40 -14.07 15.68
CA SER A 515 0.45 -15.53 15.81
C SER A 515 0.00 -16.23 14.54
N LEU A 516 -1.01 -15.69 13.85
CA LEU A 516 -1.51 -16.19 12.58
C LEU A 516 -0.52 -15.90 11.47
N ALA A 517 0.18 -14.77 11.49
CA ALA A 517 1.26 -14.45 10.55
C ALA A 517 2.41 -15.46 10.65
N GLN A 518 2.84 -15.77 11.88
CA GLN A 518 3.86 -16.78 12.13
C GLN A 518 3.39 -18.18 11.72
N LYS A 519 2.15 -18.56 12.09
CA LYS A 519 1.56 -19.83 11.65
C LYS A 519 1.46 -19.91 10.14
N TRP A 520 1.09 -18.83 9.46
CA TRP A 520 1.01 -18.76 8.02
C TRP A 520 2.37 -19.01 7.38
N GLN A 521 3.43 -18.39 7.90
CA GLN A 521 4.79 -18.62 7.42
C GLN A 521 5.23 -20.08 7.60
N VAL A 522 4.98 -20.66 8.78
CA VAL A 522 5.27 -22.09 9.04
C VAL A 522 4.50 -23.00 8.09
N LEU A 523 3.21 -22.72 7.83
CA LEU A 523 2.40 -23.49 6.89
C LEU A 523 2.94 -23.38 5.46
N VAL A 524 3.36 -22.19 5.02
CA VAL A 524 3.99 -22.01 3.71
C VAL A 524 5.28 -22.84 3.60
N GLU A 525 6.14 -22.81 4.62
CA GLU A 525 7.38 -23.61 4.65
C GLU A 525 7.09 -25.12 4.62
N GLN A 526 6.07 -25.57 5.34
CA GLN A 526 5.61 -26.96 5.32
C GLN A 526 5.10 -27.36 3.94
N ILE A 527 4.27 -26.54 3.30
CA ILE A 527 3.75 -26.79 1.95
C ILE A 527 4.91 -26.83 0.95
N GLN A 528 5.86 -25.90 1.04
CA GLN A 528 7.05 -25.87 0.17
C GLN A 528 7.99 -27.07 0.36
N SER A 529 7.88 -27.80 1.47
CA SER A 529 8.62 -29.04 1.70
C SER A 529 8.00 -30.27 1.02
N LEU A 530 6.76 -30.16 0.54
CA LEU A 530 6.10 -31.23 -0.21
C LEU A 530 6.62 -31.27 -1.65
N SER A 531 6.96 -32.45 -2.13
CA SER A 531 7.43 -32.62 -3.52
C SER A 531 6.40 -32.12 -4.53
N GLY A 532 6.74 -31.29 -5.51
CA GLY A 532 5.79 -30.67 -6.44
C GLY A 532 5.09 -29.41 -5.93
N PHE A 533 5.38 -28.97 -4.70
CA PHE A 533 4.92 -27.70 -4.12
C PHE A 533 6.10 -26.79 -3.74
N GLU A 534 7.33 -27.07 -4.21
CA GLU A 534 8.54 -26.33 -3.88
C GLU A 534 8.44 -24.83 -4.23
N ASP A 535 7.65 -24.55 -5.27
CA ASP A 535 7.38 -23.21 -5.79
C ASP A 535 6.07 -22.60 -5.25
N PHE A 536 5.47 -23.17 -4.19
CA PHE A 536 4.23 -22.66 -3.60
C PHE A 536 4.41 -21.21 -3.13
N LEU A 537 3.60 -20.29 -3.68
CA LEU A 537 3.71 -18.83 -3.51
C LEU A 537 5.07 -18.23 -3.90
N LYS A 538 5.84 -18.91 -4.76
CA LYS A 538 7.05 -18.38 -5.38
C LYS A 538 6.77 -17.94 -6.83
N PRO A 539 7.62 -17.06 -7.40
CA PRO A 539 7.51 -16.68 -8.81
C PRO A 539 7.53 -17.92 -9.71
N LYS A 540 6.64 -17.97 -10.71
CA LYS A 540 6.62 -19.06 -11.68
C LYS A 540 7.87 -18.97 -12.58
N PRO A 541 8.64 -20.05 -12.74
CA PRO A 541 9.82 -20.03 -13.59
C PRO A 541 9.44 -19.92 -15.07
N VAL A 542 10.35 -19.41 -15.90
CA VAL A 542 10.17 -19.21 -17.35
C VAL A 542 9.71 -20.48 -18.06
N SER A 543 10.19 -21.64 -17.62
CA SER A 543 9.82 -22.96 -18.16
C SER A 543 8.32 -23.26 -18.04
N GLN A 544 7.64 -22.68 -17.05
CA GLN A 544 6.19 -22.77 -16.93
C GLN A 544 5.49 -21.64 -17.70
N LEU A 545 6.06 -20.42 -17.67
CA LEU A 545 5.46 -19.23 -18.32
C LEU A 545 5.33 -19.38 -19.84
N VAL A 546 6.30 -20.03 -20.50
CA VAL A 546 6.24 -20.25 -21.96
C VAL A 546 5.01 -21.04 -22.41
N ARG A 547 4.41 -21.85 -21.51
CA ARG A 547 3.16 -22.59 -21.81
C ARG A 547 1.96 -21.66 -22.06
N ALA A 548 2.03 -20.39 -21.66
CA ALA A 548 0.97 -19.41 -21.91
C ALA A 548 0.71 -19.22 -23.41
N ALA A 549 1.71 -19.46 -24.26
CA ALA A 549 1.59 -19.36 -25.72
C ALA A 549 0.92 -20.57 -26.40
N LYS A 550 0.22 -21.44 -25.65
CA LYS A 550 -0.46 -22.64 -26.16
C LYS A 550 -1.49 -22.32 -27.26
N TYR A 551 -2.26 -21.25 -27.10
CA TYR A 551 -3.35 -20.87 -28.00
C TYR A 551 -2.98 -19.79 -29.02
N GLY A 552 -1.76 -19.26 -28.93
CA GLY A 552 -1.25 -18.24 -29.83
C GLY A 552 0.00 -17.55 -29.25
N PRO A 553 0.74 -16.79 -30.06
CA PRO A 553 1.91 -16.07 -29.57
C PRO A 553 1.55 -15.04 -28.49
N VAL A 554 2.39 -14.94 -27.47
CA VAL A 554 2.25 -13.94 -26.40
C VAL A 554 3.35 -12.90 -26.56
N VAL A 555 2.96 -11.63 -26.57
CA VAL A 555 3.86 -10.49 -26.69
C VAL A 555 3.78 -9.68 -25.40
N VAL A 556 4.87 -9.66 -24.64
CA VAL A 556 5.01 -8.85 -23.43
C VAL A 556 5.79 -7.59 -23.77
N ILE A 557 5.17 -6.42 -23.57
CA ILE A 557 5.83 -5.13 -23.83
C ILE A 557 6.26 -4.53 -22.49
N ASN A 558 7.57 -4.32 -22.32
CA ASN A 558 8.15 -3.64 -21.17
C ASN A 558 8.43 -2.17 -21.53
N THR A 559 7.90 -1.23 -20.74
CA THR A 559 8.21 0.20 -20.85
C THR A 559 8.95 0.69 -19.62
N SER A 560 10.21 1.12 -19.79
CA SER A 560 11.06 1.61 -18.70
C SER A 560 11.86 2.83 -19.16
N GLU A 561 12.34 3.61 -18.19
CA GLU A 561 13.33 4.67 -18.43
C GLU A 561 14.66 4.12 -18.98
N HIS A 562 14.96 2.84 -18.76
CA HIS A 562 16.17 2.18 -19.24
C HIS A 562 16.05 1.59 -20.65
N GLY A 563 14.85 1.63 -21.25
CA GLY A 563 14.57 1.06 -22.57
C GLY A 563 13.14 0.55 -22.69
N CYS A 564 12.65 0.45 -23.91
CA CYS A 564 11.37 -0.18 -24.24
C CYS A 564 11.62 -1.38 -25.15
N ASP A 565 11.03 -2.53 -24.80
CA ASP A 565 11.35 -3.80 -25.42
C ASP A 565 10.12 -4.70 -25.47
N ALA A 566 10.07 -5.59 -26.47
CA ALA A 566 9.10 -6.67 -26.56
C ALA A 566 9.77 -8.04 -26.32
N LEU A 567 9.16 -8.85 -25.47
CA LEU A 567 9.47 -10.26 -25.26
C LEU A 567 8.37 -11.11 -25.89
N ILE A 568 8.73 -11.91 -26.89
CA ILE A 568 7.81 -12.70 -27.71
C ILE A 568 7.99 -14.18 -27.37
N ILE A 569 6.88 -14.82 -27.02
CA ILE A 569 6.79 -16.27 -26.79
C ILE A 569 5.99 -16.85 -27.94
N MET A 570 6.66 -17.63 -28.79
CA MET A 570 6.00 -18.30 -29.92
C MET A 570 5.36 -19.62 -29.45
N THR A 571 4.27 -20.01 -30.08
CA THR A 571 3.61 -21.30 -29.82
C THR A 571 4.59 -22.45 -30.04
N GLN A 572 4.67 -23.38 -29.08
CA GLN A 572 5.60 -24.53 -29.08
C GLN A 572 7.09 -24.18 -29.03
N SER A 573 7.45 -22.95 -28.62
CA SER A 573 8.84 -22.54 -28.38
C SER A 573 9.09 -22.37 -26.89
N ASP A 574 10.19 -22.94 -26.40
CA ASP A 574 10.69 -22.70 -25.03
C ASP A 574 11.59 -21.46 -24.95
N HIS A 575 11.87 -20.82 -26.09
CA HIS A 575 12.71 -19.63 -26.17
C HIS A 575 11.88 -18.34 -26.17
N VAL A 576 12.29 -17.39 -25.32
CA VAL A 576 11.79 -16.01 -25.30
C VAL A 576 12.60 -15.18 -26.30
N LYS A 577 11.95 -14.69 -27.34
CA LYS A 577 12.56 -13.83 -28.36
C LYS A 577 12.47 -12.37 -27.93
N HIS A 578 13.60 -11.67 -27.93
CA HIS A 578 13.67 -10.24 -27.65
C HIS A 578 13.59 -9.42 -28.94
N VAL A 579 12.88 -8.29 -28.87
CA VAL A 579 12.81 -7.26 -29.92
C VAL A 579 12.95 -5.90 -29.24
N ALA A 580 14.00 -5.15 -29.57
CA ALA A 580 14.16 -3.78 -29.10
C ALA A 580 13.16 -2.84 -29.81
N LEU A 581 12.59 -1.89 -29.08
CA LEU A 581 11.66 -0.88 -29.61
C LEU A 581 12.30 0.52 -29.53
N PRO A 582 13.31 0.84 -30.34
CA PRO A 582 14.11 2.06 -30.20
C PRO A 582 13.34 3.36 -30.47
N ASN A 583 12.21 3.26 -31.19
CA ASN A 583 11.33 4.39 -31.49
C ASN A 583 10.28 4.63 -30.38
N LEU A 584 10.22 3.77 -29.37
CA LEU A 584 9.34 3.91 -28.22
C LEU A 584 10.16 4.35 -27.00
N SER A 585 9.69 5.38 -26.31
CA SER A 585 10.16 5.76 -24.99
C SER A 585 8.99 5.83 -24.02
N ILE A 586 9.26 5.69 -22.72
CA ILE A 586 8.21 5.82 -21.70
C ILE A 586 7.55 7.21 -21.74
N SER A 587 8.30 8.27 -22.05
CA SER A 587 7.77 9.62 -22.19
C SER A 587 6.90 9.76 -23.45
N ALA A 588 7.27 9.13 -24.56
CA ALA A 588 6.44 9.12 -25.77
C ALA A 588 5.13 8.34 -25.53
N ALA A 589 5.20 7.20 -24.83
CA ALA A 589 4.01 6.43 -24.47
C ALA A 589 3.06 7.24 -23.55
N LYS A 590 3.60 7.96 -22.55
CA LYS A 590 2.82 8.88 -21.69
C LYS A 590 2.16 9.98 -22.52
N HIS A 591 2.91 10.60 -23.44
CA HIS A 591 2.38 11.64 -24.30
C HIS A 591 1.25 11.13 -25.19
N LEU A 592 1.39 9.96 -25.83
CA LEU A 592 0.32 9.36 -26.64
C LEU A 592 -0.94 9.06 -25.81
N GLN A 593 -0.76 8.63 -24.56
CA GLN A 593 -1.87 8.41 -23.64
C GLN A 593 -2.61 9.71 -23.30
N GLU A 594 -1.86 10.78 -23.04
CA GLU A 594 -2.41 12.12 -22.76
C GLU A 594 -3.16 12.67 -23.98
N GLU A 595 -2.58 12.58 -25.19
CA GLU A 595 -3.23 13.03 -26.43
C GLU A 595 -4.52 12.24 -26.72
N LEU A 596 -4.52 10.91 -26.50
CA LEU A 596 -5.73 10.10 -26.64
C LEU A 596 -6.82 10.53 -25.64
N HIS A 597 -6.41 10.82 -24.41
CA HIS A 597 -7.31 11.29 -23.37
C HIS A 597 -7.96 12.62 -23.74
N ASP A 598 -7.15 13.60 -24.16
CA ASP A 598 -7.61 14.93 -24.54
C ASP A 598 -8.52 14.89 -25.78
N TYR A 599 -8.18 14.09 -26.80
CA TYR A 599 -9.02 13.89 -27.98
C TYR A 599 -10.43 13.39 -27.61
N LEU A 600 -10.49 12.35 -26.78
CA LEU A 600 -11.75 11.72 -26.40
C LEU A 600 -12.60 12.67 -25.53
N LEU A 601 -11.98 13.50 -24.67
CA LEU A 601 -12.67 14.57 -23.94
C LEU A 601 -13.29 15.60 -24.90
N ASP A 602 -12.54 16.04 -25.91
CA ASP A 602 -13.01 16.98 -26.94
C ASP A 602 -14.14 16.39 -27.80
N ALA A 603 -14.12 15.07 -28.02
CA ALA A 603 -15.21 14.33 -28.68
C ALA A 603 -16.47 14.17 -27.79
N GLY A 604 -16.44 14.67 -26.54
CA GLY A 604 -17.55 14.56 -25.59
C GLY A 604 -17.68 13.16 -24.98
N ILE A 605 -16.63 12.35 -25.05
CA ILE A 605 -16.59 11.00 -24.50
C ILE A 605 -15.96 11.09 -23.12
N ASN A 606 -16.75 10.77 -22.09
CA ASN A 606 -16.23 10.64 -20.74
C ASN A 606 -15.31 9.41 -20.67
N ILE A 607 -14.08 9.65 -20.23
CA ILE A 607 -13.06 8.63 -19.91
C ILE A 607 -12.76 8.64 -18.41
N ARG A 608 -13.05 9.75 -17.72
CA ARG A 608 -12.72 9.99 -16.30
C ARG A 608 -13.70 11.01 -15.71
N LYS A 609 -14.40 10.68 -14.62
CA LYS A 609 -15.11 11.69 -13.79
C LYS A 609 -14.11 12.45 -12.91
N GLU A 610 -13.15 13.16 -13.51
CA GLU A 610 -12.37 14.14 -12.75
C GLU A 610 -13.13 15.45 -12.61
N ARG A 611 -12.99 16.06 -11.43
CA ARG A 611 -13.53 17.37 -11.09
C ARG A 611 -13.17 18.39 -12.15
N ALA A 612 -14.18 19.07 -12.66
CA ALA A 612 -14.07 20.33 -13.38
C ALA A 612 -13.23 21.35 -12.56
N ALA A 613 -11.92 21.38 -12.78
CA ALA A 613 -11.03 22.38 -12.18
C ALA A 613 -9.69 22.48 -12.93
N LYS A 614 -9.73 22.92 -14.20
CA LYS A 614 -8.85 23.94 -14.81
C LYS A 614 -8.94 23.85 -16.34
N LEU A 615 -9.84 24.63 -16.94
CA LEU A 615 -9.62 25.14 -18.29
C LEU A 615 -8.45 26.12 -18.23
N VAL A 616 -7.21 25.60 -18.25
CA VAL A 616 -6.09 26.39 -18.74
C VAL A 616 -6.02 26.07 -20.22
N LYS A 617 -6.53 26.99 -21.05
CA LYS A 617 -6.18 27.03 -22.48
C LYS A 617 -4.68 27.32 -22.56
N HIS A 618 -3.86 26.30 -22.42
CA HIS A 618 -2.51 26.35 -22.97
C HIS A 618 -2.68 26.37 -24.48
N THR A 619 -2.15 27.40 -25.13
CA THR A 619 -1.92 27.45 -26.57
C THR A 619 -0.90 26.33 -26.87
N LEU A 620 -1.39 25.11 -27.08
CA LEU A 620 -0.58 23.94 -27.41
C LEU A 620 -0.24 23.96 -28.93
N PRO A 621 0.84 23.28 -29.33
CA PRO A 621 1.10 22.91 -30.73
C PRO A 621 -0.11 22.17 -31.33
N GLU A 622 -0.17 22.00 -32.66
CA GLU A 622 -1.23 21.22 -33.32
C GLU A 622 -1.41 19.85 -32.62
N MET A 623 -2.59 19.62 -31.99
CA MET A 623 -2.92 18.36 -31.32
C MET A 623 -2.94 17.22 -32.34
N LEU A 624 -2.53 16.02 -31.91
CA LEU A 624 -2.57 14.85 -32.79
C LEU A 624 -4.02 14.45 -33.08
N GLU A 625 -4.32 14.16 -34.34
CA GLU A 625 -5.59 13.50 -34.66
C GLU A 625 -5.52 12.01 -34.25
N PHE A 626 -6.67 11.40 -33.91
CA PHE A 626 -6.74 9.96 -33.55
C PHE A 626 -5.99 9.02 -34.53
N PRO A 627 -6.07 9.19 -35.87
CA PRO A 627 -5.29 8.40 -36.82
C PRO A 627 -3.77 8.48 -36.64
N GLU A 628 -3.26 9.60 -36.14
CA GLU A 628 -1.82 9.83 -35.93
C GLU A 628 -1.34 9.08 -34.70
N ILE A 629 -2.14 9.06 -33.62
CA ILE A 629 -1.90 8.21 -32.43
C ILE A 629 -1.79 6.74 -32.85
N LEU A 630 -2.74 6.24 -33.66
CA LEU A 630 -2.71 4.86 -34.15
C LEU A 630 -1.53 4.57 -35.09
N SER A 631 -1.09 5.58 -35.86
CA SER A 631 0.05 5.48 -36.76
C SER A 631 1.38 5.43 -35.99
N GLU A 632 1.46 6.15 -34.87
CA GLU A 632 2.63 6.11 -33.98
C GLU A 632 2.71 4.77 -33.25
N LEU A 633 1.60 4.25 -32.73
CA LEU A 633 1.54 2.90 -32.13
C LEU A 633 1.94 1.82 -33.15
N TRP A 634 1.52 1.97 -34.40
CA TRP A 634 1.91 1.07 -35.48
C TRP A 634 3.42 1.08 -35.69
N SER A 635 4.01 2.26 -35.86
CA SER A 635 5.41 2.42 -36.25
C SER A 635 6.40 2.13 -35.12
N SER A 636 6.02 2.46 -33.89
CA SER A 636 6.90 2.34 -32.71
C SER A 636 6.79 0.99 -31.99
N VAL A 637 5.64 0.30 -32.08
CA VAL A 637 5.38 -0.93 -31.32
C VAL A 637 4.95 -2.09 -32.22
N VAL A 638 3.83 -1.94 -32.92
CA VAL A 638 3.17 -3.09 -33.56
C VAL A 638 3.96 -3.62 -34.75
N PHE A 639 4.43 -2.76 -35.65
CA PHE A 639 5.17 -3.17 -36.84
C PHE A 639 6.46 -3.93 -36.51
N PRO A 640 7.35 -3.45 -35.60
CA PRO A 640 8.53 -4.21 -35.18
C PRO A 640 8.20 -5.62 -34.64
N VAL A 641 7.11 -5.76 -33.88
CA VAL A 641 6.65 -7.05 -33.35
C VAL A 641 6.16 -7.97 -34.46
N ILE A 642 5.31 -7.46 -35.35
CA ILE A 642 4.76 -8.21 -36.49
C ILE A 642 5.88 -8.68 -37.43
N GLU A 643 6.85 -7.81 -37.72
CA GLU A 643 8.02 -8.15 -38.53
C GLU A 643 8.86 -9.24 -37.86
N ALA A 644 9.12 -9.11 -36.56
CA ALA A 644 9.88 -10.10 -35.81
C ALA A 644 9.16 -11.47 -35.74
N MET A 645 7.83 -11.50 -35.75
CA MET A 645 7.05 -12.74 -35.81
C MET A 645 6.88 -13.27 -37.23
N SER A 646 7.28 -12.50 -38.25
CA SER A 646 7.13 -12.83 -39.67
C SER A 646 5.67 -13.11 -40.06
N LEU A 647 4.73 -12.38 -39.45
CA LEU A 647 3.31 -12.50 -39.81
C LEU A 647 3.04 -11.84 -41.16
N GLN A 648 2.19 -12.50 -41.96
CA GLN A 648 1.75 -11.99 -43.26
C GLN A 648 0.26 -11.67 -43.22
N VAL A 649 -0.16 -10.76 -44.11
CA VAL A 649 -1.58 -10.48 -44.34
C VAL A 649 -2.29 -11.77 -44.76
N ASN A 650 -3.32 -12.17 -44.03
CA ASN A 650 -4.08 -13.38 -44.30
C ASN A 650 -5.58 -13.11 -44.14
N THR A 651 -6.38 -13.40 -45.17
CA THR A 651 -7.82 -13.18 -45.17
C THR A 651 -8.63 -14.39 -44.67
N ASP A 652 -8.03 -15.58 -44.64
CA ASP A 652 -8.78 -16.83 -44.43
C ASP A 652 -8.65 -17.36 -42.99
N ALA A 653 -7.50 -17.17 -42.35
CA ALA A 653 -7.26 -17.58 -40.96
C ALA A 653 -6.18 -16.70 -40.30
N LEU A 654 -6.62 -15.69 -39.56
CA LEU A 654 -5.74 -14.79 -38.81
C LEU A 654 -5.19 -15.49 -37.55
N PRO A 655 -3.90 -15.38 -37.23
CA PRO A 655 -3.36 -15.81 -35.96
C PRO A 655 -3.93 -14.97 -34.81
N HIS A 656 -4.09 -15.60 -33.65
CA HIS A 656 -4.52 -14.95 -32.41
C HIS A 656 -3.28 -14.56 -31.59
N ILE A 657 -3.11 -13.28 -31.29
CA ILE A 657 -1.99 -12.74 -30.51
C ILE A 657 -2.50 -12.23 -29.16
N PHE A 658 -1.74 -12.48 -28.11
CA PHE A 658 -2.00 -11.97 -26.76
C PHE A 658 -1.01 -10.87 -26.40
N TRP A 659 -1.52 -9.68 -26.08
CA TRP A 659 -0.76 -8.51 -25.66
C TRP A 659 -0.73 -8.40 -24.14
N CYS A 660 0.46 -8.41 -23.56
CA CYS A 660 0.68 -8.22 -22.13
C CYS A 660 1.49 -6.94 -21.94
N LEU A 661 0.80 -5.84 -21.62
CA LEU A 661 1.36 -4.49 -21.65
C LEU A 661 1.77 -4.02 -20.26
N THR A 662 2.70 -3.06 -20.20
CA THR A 662 3.14 -2.39 -18.97
C THR A 662 3.02 -0.87 -19.14
N GLY A 663 2.96 -0.17 -18.01
CA GLY A 663 2.97 1.29 -17.97
C GLY A 663 1.87 1.96 -18.81
N PRO A 664 2.16 3.10 -19.46
CA PRO A 664 1.18 3.89 -20.22
C PRO A 664 0.53 3.13 -21.39
N LEU A 665 1.21 2.11 -21.94
CA LEU A 665 0.68 1.34 -23.08
C LEU A 665 -0.56 0.53 -22.72
N THR A 666 -0.77 0.21 -21.43
CA THR A 666 -1.98 -0.49 -20.96
C THR A 666 -3.27 0.27 -21.30
N PHE A 667 -3.19 1.58 -21.52
CA PHE A 667 -4.32 2.46 -21.84
C PHE A 667 -4.42 2.80 -23.34
N LEU A 668 -3.59 2.22 -24.19
CA LEU A 668 -3.50 2.54 -25.62
C LEU A 668 -4.01 1.37 -26.50
N PRO A 669 -4.79 1.66 -27.57
CA PRO A 669 -5.48 0.64 -28.35
C PRO A 669 -4.58 -0.02 -29.41
N LEU A 670 -3.57 -0.79 -28.99
CA LEU A 670 -2.66 -1.50 -29.90
C LEU A 670 -3.40 -2.36 -30.95
N HIS A 671 -4.52 -2.98 -30.59
CA HIS A 671 -5.35 -3.78 -31.50
C HIS A 671 -5.84 -3.01 -32.74
N ALA A 672 -5.94 -1.68 -32.66
CA ALA A 672 -6.38 -0.80 -33.73
C ALA A 672 -5.22 -0.06 -34.44
N ALA A 673 -3.97 -0.29 -34.03
CA ALA A 673 -2.81 0.35 -34.63
C ALA A 673 -2.74 0.10 -36.15
N GLY A 674 -2.46 1.15 -36.91
CA GLY A 674 -2.37 1.08 -38.37
C GLY A 674 -2.17 2.45 -39.01
N LEU A 675 -1.95 2.46 -40.32
CA LEU A 675 -1.74 3.68 -41.10
C LEU A 675 -3.01 4.10 -41.85
N TYR A 676 -3.64 5.20 -41.42
CA TYR A 676 -4.99 5.61 -41.85
C TYR A 676 -5.07 6.90 -42.70
N LYS A 677 -3.93 7.44 -43.18
CA LYS A 677 -3.82 8.79 -43.77
C LYS A 677 -4.71 9.07 -45.01
N ASP A 678 -5.16 8.05 -45.73
CA ASP A 678 -6.17 8.17 -46.79
C ASP A 678 -7.16 7.01 -46.65
N LYS A 679 -8.45 7.21 -46.94
CA LYS A 679 -9.55 6.21 -46.76
C LYS A 679 -9.36 4.86 -47.50
N GLN A 680 -8.21 4.66 -48.15
CA GLN A 680 -7.61 3.38 -48.56
C GLN A 680 -6.12 3.40 -48.15
N SER A 681 -5.75 2.70 -47.08
CA SER A 681 -5.19 1.33 -47.12
C SER A 681 -3.67 1.29 -46.85
N GLY A 682 -3.22 1.92 -45.77
CA GLY A 682 -1.97 1.48 -45.13
C GLY A 682 -2.23 0.21 -44.29
N PRO A 683 -1.19 -0.58 -43.99
CA PRO A 683 -1.33 -1.82 -43.21
C PRO A 683 -1.89 -1.53 -41.81
N LYS A 684 -2.76 -2.42 -41.34
CA LYS A 684 -3.39 -2.36 -40.02
C LYS A 684 -3.24 -3.69 -39.31
N LEU A 685 -3.10 -3.69 -37.99
CA LEU A 685 -2.95 -4.93 -37.23
C LEU A 685 -4.09 -5.93 -37.47
N SER A 686 -5.31 -5.42 -37.67
CA SER A 686 -6.49 -6.23 -37.96
C SER A 686 -6.36 -7.11 -39.21
N GLU A 687 -5.44 -6.81 -40.12
CA GLU A 687 -5.19 -7.58 -41.34
C GLU A 687 -4.13 -8.68 -41.15
N PHE A 688 -3.40 -8.65 -40.02
CA PHE A 688 -2.33 -9.60 -39.68
C PHE A 688 -2.73 -10.52 -38.54
N ALA A 689 -3.62 -10.08 -37.64
CA ALA A 689 -3.96 -10.83 -36.44
C ALA A 689 -5.24 -10.41 -35.74
N ILE A 690 -5.79 -11.36 -34.98
CA ILE A 690 -6.80 -11.13 -33.95
C ILE A 690 -6.07 -10.84 -32.64
N SER A 691 -6.46 -9.76 -31.95
CA SER A 691 -5.79 -9.32 -30.72
C SER A 691 -6.60 -9.64 -29.47
N SER A 692 -5.92 -10.01 -28.40
CA SER A 692 -6.48 -10.04 -27.05
C SER A 692 -5.47 -9.50 -26.05
N TYR A 693 -5.96 -8.91 -24.97
CA TYR A 693 -5.12 -8.39 -23.91
C TYR A 693 -5.10 -9.34 -22.72
N ILE A 694 -3.98 -9.42 -22.02
CA ILE A 694 -3.86 -10.21 -20.78
C ILE A 694 -3.16 -9.38 -19.71
N PRO A 695 -3.66 -9.39 -18.46
CA PRO A 695 -3.00 -8.70 -17.36
C PRO A 695 -1.67 -9.39 -16.98
N THR A 696 -1.64 -10.72 -17.02
CA THR A 696 -0.47 -11.55 -16.67
C THR A 696 -0.43 -12.83 -17.51
N LEU A 697 0.72 -13.49 -17.58
CA LEU A 697 0.83 -14.80 -18.27
C LEU A 697 0.10 -15.89 -17.48
N THR A 698 0.14 -15.82 -16.15
CA THR A 698 -0.57 -16.73 -15.25
C THR A 698 -2.07 -16.73 -15.51
N SER A 699 -2.64 -15.58 -15.91
CA SER A 699 -4.05 -15.51 -16.28
C SER A 699 -4.41 -16.53 -17.38
N LEU A 700 -3.55 -16.75 -18.37
CA LEU A 700 -3.77 -17.78 -19.41
C LEU A 700 -3.50 -19.19 -18.90
N LEU A 701 -2.42 -19.39 -18.13
CA LEU A 701 -2.01 -20.70 -17.61
C LEU A 701 -3.10 -21.37 -16.77
N ASP A 702 -3.66 -20.63 -15.81
CA ASP A 702 -4.67 -21.15 -14.89
C ASP A 702 -5.96 -21.60 -15.60
N ARG A 703 -6.17 -21.16 -16.85
CA ARG A 703 -7.35 -21.49 -17.66
C ARG A 703 -7.08 -22.64 -18.61
N ILE A 704 -5.86 -22.75 -19.14
CA ILE A 704 -5.42 -23.88 -19.96
C ILE A 704 -5.66 -25.20 -19.22
N ASP A 705 -5.44 -25.21 -17.91
CA ASP A 705 -5.51 -26.40 -17.09
C ASP A 705 -6.94 -26.78 -16.64
N ARG A 706 -7.92 -25.86 -16.75
CA ARG A 706 -9.32 -26.08 -16.31
C ARG A 706 -10.22 -26.85 -17.29
N GLY A 707 -9.79 -27.05 -18.54
CA GLY A 707 -10.61 -27.70 -19.59
C GLY A 707 -11.87 -26.92 -19.96
N SER A 708 -12.55 -27.28 -21.06
CA SER A 708 -13.82 -26.65 -21.50
C SER A 708 -14.77 -27.74 -21.97
N VAL A 709 -15.81 -28.05 -21.19
CA VAL A 709 -16.97 -28.81 -21.68
C VAL A 709 -18.19 -28.63 -20.74
N THR A 710 -18.94 -27.55 -20.88
CA THR A 710 -20.35 -27.52 -20.45
C THR A 710 -21.19 -26.79 -21.48
N GLU A 711 -22.45 -27.17 -21.68
CA GLU A 711 -23.37 -26.38 -22.49
C GLU A 711 -23.49 -24.95 -21.94
N PRO A 712 -23.56 -23.93 -22.81
CA PRO A 712 -23.57 -22.53 -22.39
C PRO A 712 -24.91 -22.17 -21.75
N LYS A 713 -24.85 -21.65 -20.53
CA LYS A 713 -25.96 -21.05 -19.78
C LYS A 713 -25.68 -19.57 -19.64
N LEU A 714 -26.49 -18.76 -20.30
CA LEU A 714 -26.27 -17.33 -20.35
C LEU A 714 -27.12 -16.61 -19.31
N LEU A 715 -26.49 -15.80 -18.47
CA LEU A 715 -27.13 -14.76 -17.68
C LEU A 715 -27.07 -13.44 -18.44
N ALA A 716 -28.22 -12.84 -18.75
CA ALA A 716 -28.31 -11.50 -19.31
C ALA A 716 -28.92 -10.54 -18.28
N ILE A 717 -28.15 -9.55 -17.86
CA ILE A 717 -28.62 -8.49 -16.95
C ILE A 717 -28.92 -7.25 -17.78
N CYS A 718 -30.16 -6.77 -17.70
CA CYS A 718 -30.65 -5.60 -18.42
C CYS A 718 -31.10 -4.52 -17.43
N GLN A 719 -30.41 -3.38 -17.43
CA GLN A 719 -30.71 -2.23 -16.59
C GLN A 719 -31.01 -1.01 -17.47
N SER A 720 -32.22 -0.98 -18.02
CA SER A 720 -32.68 0.09 -18.93
C SER A 720 -33.18 1.33 -18.19
N SER A 721 -33.57 1.21 -16.93
CA SER A 721 -34.10 2.30 -16.12
C SER A 721 -33.69 2.16 -14.65
N THR A 722 -32.39 2.23 -14.38
CA THR A 722 -31.84 2.12 -13.03
C THR A 722 -32.12 3.39 -12.20
N PRO A 723 -32.55 3.27 -10.94
CA PRO A 723 -32.78 4.41 -10.07
C PRO A 723 -31.52 5.30 -9.94
N GLY A 724 -31.68 6.60 -10.17
CA GLY A 724 -30.59 7.58 -10.03
C GLY A 724 -29.59 7.63 -11.18
N GLN A 725 -29.79 6.86 -12.27
CA GLN A 725 -28.94 6.89 -13.46
C GLN A 725 -29.71 7.35 -14.71
N ALA A 726 -28.97 7.71 -15.77
CA ALA A 726 -29.57 8.01 -17.07
C ALA A 726 -30.16 6.72 -17.70
N PRO A 727 -31.29 6.79 -18.42
CA PRO A 727 -31.86 5.63 -19.09
C PRO A 727 -30.94 5.08 -20.19
N LEU A 728 -30.79 3.76 -20.26
CA LEU A 728 -30.15 3.04 -21.37
C LEU A 728 -31.25 2.49 -22.28
N HIS A 729 -31.60 3.24 -23.32
CA HIS A 729 -32.75 2.94 -24.16
C HIS A 729 -32.52 1.71 -25.03
N ALA A 730 -31.27 1.47 -25.44
CA ALA A 730 -30.91 0.34 -26.30
C ALA A 730 -30.65 -0.97 -25.53
N ALA A 731 -30.43 -0.93 -24.20
CA ALA A 731 -30.12 -2.11 -23.39
C ALA A 731 -31.16 -3.25 -23.52
N LYS A 732 -32.45 -2.91 -23.72
CA LYS A 732 -33.49 -3.93 -23.98
C LYS A 732 -33.34 -4.56 -25.36
N ALA A 733 -33.07 -3.74 -26.38
CA ALA A 733 -32.86 -4.21 -27.74
C ALA A 733 -31.60 -5.08 -27.84
N GLU A 734 -30.58 -4.76 -27.05
CA GLU A 734 -29.35 -5.54 -26.93
C GLU A 734 -29.62 -6.93 -26.37
N VAL A 735 -30.25 -7.04 -25.20
CA VAL A 735 -30.58 -8.35 -24.59
C VAL A 735 -31.56 -9.15 -25.46
N GLN A 736 -32.48 -8.48 -26.15
CA GLN A 736 -33.36 -9.14 -27.12
C GLN A 736 -32.57 -9.73 -28.29
N ALA A 737 -31.62 -8.98 -28.86
CA ALA A 737 -30.79 -9.46 -29.97
C ALA A 737 -29.97 -10.70 -29.59
N ILE A 738 -29.52 -10.79 -28.33
CA ILE A 738 -28.82 -11.97 -27.82
C ILE A 738 -29.77 -13.16 -27.66
N SER A 739 -30.96 -12.91 -27.11
CA SER A 739 -31.99 -13.93 -26.94
C SER A 739 -32.45 -14.52 -28.28
N ASP A 740 -32.47 -13.71 -29.34
CA ASP A 740 -32.79 -14.16 -30.70
C ASP A 740 -31.70 -15.07 -31.31
N CYS A 741 -30.44 -14.90 -30.89
CA CYS A 741 -29.30 -15.70 -31.36
C CYS A 741 -29.15 -17.03 -30.58
N MET A 742 -29.44 -17.04 -29.28
CA MET A 742 -29.21 -18.19 -28.41
C MET A 742 -30.35 -19.21 -28.50
N MET A 743 -30.02 -20.48 -28.77
CA MET A 743 -31.05 -21.49 -29.04
C MET A 743 -31.73 -22.06 -27.79
N LYS A 744 -31.09 -22.14 -26.60
CA LYS A 744 -31.67 -22.52 -25.28
C LYS A 744 -30.85 -22.00 -24.07
N GLU A 745 -31.51 -21.86 -22.91
CA GLU A 745 -30.99 -21.47 -21.57
C GLU A 745 -30.41 -20.03 -21.42
N VAL A 746 -31.25 -19.02 -21.65
CA VAL A 746 -30.98 -17.61 -21.25
C VAL A 746 -31.78 -17.25 -20.01
N THR A 747 -31.10 -16.88 -18.93
CA THR A 747 -31.69 -16.29 -17.72
C THR A 747 -31.61 -14.76 -17.85
N ILE A 748 -32.74 -14.08 -17.86
CA ILE A 748 -32.80 -12.61 -17.98
C ILE A 748 -33.19 -12.01 -16.64
N LEU A 749 -32.34 -11.14 -16.09
CA LEU A 749 -32.66 -10.29 -14.95
C LEU A 749 -32.82 -8.85 -15.43
N GLU A 750 -34.03 -8.31 -15.34
CA GLU A 750 -34.35 -6.97 -15.83
C GLU A 750 -34.76 -6.03 -14.69
N ASN A 751 -34.17 -4.84 -14.64
CA ASN A 751 -34.50 -3.75 -13.72
C ASN A 751 -34.70 -4.27 -12.28
N SER A 752 -35.91 -4.20 -11.71
CA SER A 752 -36.20 -4.63 -10.33
C SER A 752 -35.87 -6.09 -10.00
N ALA A 753 -35.75 -6.95 -11.01
CA ALA A 753 -35.32 -8.33 -10.83
C ALA A 753 -33.79 -8.49 -10.79
N ALA A 754 -33.03 -7.51 -11.30
CA ALA A 754 -31.57 -7.49 -11.28
C ALA A 754 -31.05 -6.79 -10.03
N THR A 755 -31.20 -7.46 -8.89
CA THR A 755 -30.61 -7.07 -7.59
C THR A 755 -29.21 -7.67 -7.41
N VAL A 756 -28.39 -7.10 -6.53
CA VAL A 756 -27.04 -7.63 -6.21
C VAL A 756 -27.09 -9.10 -5.82
N GLU A 757 -28.01 -9.48 -4.92
CA GLU A 757 -28.17 -10.87 -4.47
C GLU A 757 -28.55 -11.81 -5.62
N SER A 758 -29.54 -11.42 -6.44
CA SER A 758 -30.00 -12.23 -7.57
C SER A 758 -28.93 -12.42 -8.65
N ALA A 759 -28.14 -11.38 -8.93
CA ALA A 759 -27.06 -11.41 -9.90
C ALA A 759 -25.96 -12.37 -9.43
N LEU A 760 -25.49 -12.22 -8.19
CA LEU A 760 -24.47 -13.10 -7.60
C LEU A 760 -24.90 -14.56 -7.60
N LYS A 761 -26.16 -14.84 -7.27
CA LYS A 761 -26.70 -16.20 -7.29
C LYS A 761 -26.73 -16.77 -8.71
N ALA A 762 -27.21 -16.00 -9.68
CA ALA A 762 -27.28 -16.45 -11.07
C ALA A 762 -25.89 -16.65 -11.70
N MET A 763 -24.88 -15.88 -11.27
CA MET A 763 -23.48 -16.06 -11.70
C MET A 763 -22.87 -17.40 -11.29
N GLU A 764 -23.34 -18.03 -10.20
CA GLU A 764 -22.88 -19.36 -9.78
C GLU A 764 -23.43 -20.49 -10.68
N ASP A 765 -24.64 -20.28 -11.22
CA ASP A 765 -25.35 -21.26 -12.04
C ASP A 765 -25.04 -21.12 -13.54
N CYS A 766 -24.71 -19.90 -13.99
CA CYS A 766 -24.44 -19.57 -15.38
C CYS A 766 -22.93 -19.49 -15.68
N ASN A 767 -22.50 -20.07 -16.79
CA ASN A 767 -21.10 -19.98 -17.23
C ASN A 767 -20.83 -18.79 -18.15
N TRP A 768 -21.87 -18.21 -18.76
CA TRP A 768 -21.76 -17.01 -19.59
C TRP A 768 -22.56 -15.87 -18.96
N ILE A 769 -22.03 -14.64 -19.04
CA ILE A 769 -22.73 -13.45 -18.57
C ILE A 769 -22.68 -12.33 -19.60
N HIS A 770 -23.79 -11.62 -19.76
CA HIS A 770 -23.90 -10.37 -20.51
C HIS A 770 -24.47 -9.29 -19.60
N LEU A 771 -23.78 -8.15 -19.53
CA LEU A 771 -24.10 -7.03 -18.65
C LEU A 771 -24.41 -5.79 -19.49
N ALA A 772 -25.70 -5.50 -19.69
CA ALA A 772 -26.20 -4.30 -20.34
C ALA A 772 -26.71 -3.32 -19.27
N CYS A 773 -25.77 -2.62 -18.64
CA CYS A 773 -25.98 -1.81 -17.45
C CYS A 773 -24.90 -0.73 -17.27
N HIS A 774 -25.08 0.18 -16.32
CA HIS A 774 -24.05 1.18 -16.00
C HIS A 774 -22.87 0.55 -15.26
N GLY A 775 -21.65 0.88 -15.70
CA GLY A 775 -20.41 0.64 -14.97
C GLY A 775 -19.94 1.94 -14.31
N VAL A 776 -19.32 1.82 -13.14
CA VAL A 776 -18.66 2.93 -12.45
C VAL A 776 -17.28 2.48 -12.01
N GLN A 777 -16.26 3.24 -12.37
CA GLN A 777 -14.91 3.05 -11.87
C GLN A 777 -14.64 4.01 -10.71
N ASP A 778 -14.06 3.50 -9.62
CA ASP A 778 -13.64 4.30 -8.47
C ASP A 778 -12.11 4.44 -8.49
N MET A 779 -11.60 5.66 -8.61
CA MET A 779 -10.15 5.91 -8.73
C MET A 779 -9.45 6.05 -7.38
N THR A 780 -10.22 6.30 -6.32
CA THR A 780 -9.69 6.41 -4.97
C THR A 780 -9.58 5.05 -4.31
N GLU A 781 -10.57 4.20 -4.57
CA GLU A 781 -10.61 2.81 -4.16
C GLU A 781 -10.93 1.92 -5.35
N PRO A 782 -9.93 1.52 -6.17
CA PRO A 782 -10.15 0.74 -7.39
C PRO A 782 -11.01 -0.51 -7.24
N THR A 783 -10.98 -1.17 -6.07
CA THR A 783 -11.81 -2.33 -5.72
C THR A 783 -13.29 -2.02 -5.48
N SER A 784 -13.62 -0.74 -5.27
CA SER A 784 -14.98 -0.21 -5.12
C SER A 784 -15.61 0.14 -6.48
N SER A 785 -14.87 -0.01 -7.59
CA SER A 785 -15.42 -0.03 -8.95
C SER A 785 -16.52 -1.08 -9.04
N ALA A 786 -17.63 -0.76 -9.70
CA ALA A 786 -18.84 -1.54 -9.59
C ALA A 786 -19.72 -1.49 -10.82
N ILE A 787 -20.57 -2.51 -10.92
CA ILE A 787 -21.70 -2.55 -11.83
C ILE A 787 -22.93 -2.06 -11.06
N ILE A 788 -23.67 -1.11 -11.63
CA ILE A 788 -24.87 -0.57 -10.99
C ILE A 788 -26.05 -1.48 -11.30
N LEU A 789 -26.62 -2.05 -10.24
CA LEU A 789 -27.82 -2.88 -10.24
C LEU A 789 -28.99 -2.10 -9.62
N TRP A 790 -30.14 -2.74 -9.49
CA TRP A 790 -31.38 -2.04 -9.12
C TRP A 790 -31.36 -1.50 -7.68
N ASP A 791 -30.81 -2.29 -6.76
CA ASP A 791 -30.80 -2.05 -5.32
C ASP A 791 -29.44 -1.59 -4.79
N GLY A 792 -28.41 -1.53 -5.65
CA GLY A 792 -27.08 -1.17 -5.21
C GLY A 792 -25.98 -1.35 -6.25
N LYS A 793 -24.75 -1.40 -5.75
CA LYS A 793 -23.53 -1.57 -6.54
C LYS A 793 -23.01 -3.00 -6.34
N LEU A 794 -22.86 -3.76 -7.42
CA LEU A 794 -22.10 -5.00 -7.41
C LEU A 794 -20.62 -4.65 -7.62
N THR A 795 -19.85 -4.64 -6.54
CA THR A 795 -18.46 -4.19 -6.53
C THR A 795 -17.51 -5.26 -7.08
N LEU A 796 -16.39 -4.80 -7.60
CA LEU A 796 -15.27 -5.62 -8.06
C LEU A 796 -14.80 -6.55 -6.94
N ALA A 797 -14.68 -6.05 -5.70
CA ALA A 797 -14.34 -6.86 -4.52
C ALA A 797 -15.32 -8.02 -4.27
N GLU A 798 -16.63 -7.80 -4.44
CA GLU A 798 -17.64 -8.85 -4.27
C GLU A 798 -17.57 -9.91 -5.38
N VAL A 799 -17.36 -9.48 -6.62
CA VAL A 799 -17.23 -10.39 -7.78
C VAL A 799 -16.00 -11.28 -7.61
N ILE A 800 -14.85 -10.72 -7.25
CA ILE A 800 -13.62 -11.50 -7.07
C ILE A 800 -13.79 -12.51 -5.95
N LYS A 801 -14.44 -12.15 -4.84
CA LYS A 801 -14.66 -13.07 -3.71
C LYS A 801 -15.42 -14.34 -4.10
N LYS A 802 -16.18 -14.32 -5.20
CA LYS A 802 -16.78 -15.51 -5.77
C LYS A 802 -15.73 -16.30 -6.58
N SER A 803 -15.54 -17.57 -6.24
CA SER A 803 -14.82 -18.52 -7.11
C SER A 803 -15.80 -19.08 -8.12
N LEU A 804 -15.76 -18.60 -9.35
CA LEU A 804 -16.67 -19.02 -10.41
C LEU A 804 -15.98 -20.03 -11.32
N ASP A 805 -15.82 -21.26 -10.83
CA ASP A 805 -15.01 -22.28 -11.49
C ASP A 805 -15.56 -22.71 -12.87
N LYS A 806 -16.86 -22.49 -13.10
CA LYS A 806 -17.55 -22.80 -14.36
C LYS A 806 -17.59 -21.61 -15.33
N ALA A 807 -17.12 -20.43 -14.93
CA ALA A 807 -17.24 -19.23 -15.74
C ALA A 807 -16.38 -19.31 -17.02
N GLU A 808 -16.97 -19.00 -18.16
CA GLU A 808 -16.31 -19.08 -19.47
C GLU A 808 -16.25 -17.72 -20.17
N LEU A 809 -17.38 -17.02 -20.34
CA LEU A 809 -17.42 -15.77 -21.10
C LEU A 809 -18.16 -14.67 -20.35
N ALA A 810 -17.55 -13.50 -20.23
CA ALA A 810 -18.24 -12.29 -19.79
C ALA A 810 -18.26 -11.24 -20.90
N PHE A 811 -19.42 -10.67 -21.16
CA PHE A 811 -19.59 -9.52 -22.03
C PHE A 811 -20.02 -8.32 -21.18
N LEU A 812 -19.15 -7.33 -21.08
CA LEU A 812 -19.36 -6.11 -20.32
C LEU A 812 -19.78 -4.98 -21.28
N SER A 813 -21.09 -4.88 -21.54
CA SER A 813 -21.69 -3.75 -22.28
C SER A 813 -21.96 -2.59 -21.34
N ALA A 814 -20.92 -2.21 -20.60
CA ALA A 814 -20.94 -1.17 -19.59
C ALA A 814 -19.72 -0.27 -19.77
N CYS A 815 -19.90 1.04 -19.58
CA CYS A 815 -18.85 2.03 -19.80
C CYS A 815 -17.61 1.79 -18.90
N GLU A 816 -16.42 2.08 -19.44
CA GLU A 816 -15.14 2.17 -18.71
C GLU A 816 -14.74 0.87 -17.97
N THR A 817 -15.07 -0.29 -18.56
CA THR A 817 -14.85 -1.59 -17.91
C THR A 817 -13.41 -2.10 -18.00
N ALA A 818 -12.58 -1.48 -18.84
CA ALA A 818 -11.17 -1.80 -19.03
C ALA A 818 -10.21 -0.60 -18.91
N THR A 819 -10.63 0.52 -18.30
CA THR A 819 -9.84 1.76 -18.29
C THR A 819 -8.75 1.81 -17.23
N GLY A 820 -8.85 1.10 -16.09
CA GLY A 820 -7.77 0.96 -15.09
C GLY A 820 -7.36 2.25 -14.34
N ASP A 821 -6.41 2.16 -13.40
CA ASP A 821 -5.79 3.31 -12.72
C ASP A 821 -4.36 3.52 -13.21
N ASN A 822 -4.04 4.72 -13.68
CA ASN A 822 -2.71 5.12 -14.17
C ASN A 822 -1.59 4.89 -13.14
N LYS A 823 -1.88 5.01 -11.84
CA LYS A 823 -0.88 4.81 -10.77
C LYS A 823 -0.68 3.35 -10.41
N LEU A 824 -1.53 2.46 -10.93
CA LEU A 824 -1.55 1.02 -10.65
C LEU A 824 -1.64 0.22 -11.96
N SER A 825 -1.02 0.70 -13.04
CA SER A 825 -1.04 0.04 -14.35
C SER A 825 -0.60 -1.43 -14.26
N GLU A 826 0.40 -1.72 -13.42
CA GLU A 826 0.95 -3.06 -13.21
C GLU A 826 0.01 -4.00 -12.42
N GLU A 827 -1.01 -3.47 -11.74
CA GLU A 827 -2.02 -4.25 -11.00
C GLU A 827 -3.28 -4.53 -11.83
N ALA A 828 -3.43 -3.89 -13.00
CA ALA A 828 -4.58 -4.05 -13.90
C ALA A 828 -5.95 -3.95 -13.17
N VAL A 829 -6.11 -2.96 -12.29
CA VAL A 829 -7.30 -2.87 -11.43
C VAL A 829 -8.50 -2.26 -12.17
N HIS A 830 -9.22 -3.09 -12.91
CA HIS A 830 -10.48 -2.73 -13.56
C HIS A 830 -11.45 -3.92 -13.65
N LEU A 831 -12.73 -3.65 -13.98
CA LEU A 831 -13.79 -4.65 -13.97
C LEU A 831 -13.49 -5.86 -14.87
N ALA A 832 -12.94 -5.64 -16.07
CA ALA A 832 -12.62 -6.75 -16.99
C ALA A 832 -11.56 -7.70 -16.43
N ALA A 833 -10.45 -7.20 -15.87
CA ALA A 833 -9.47 -8.02 -15.16
C ALA A 833 -10.11 -8.70 -13.94
N GLY A 834 -10.99 -8.00 -13.23
CA GLY A 834 -11.86 -8.54 -12.19
C GLY A 834 -12.60 -9.82 -12.55
N MET A 835 -13.27 -9.80 -13.71
CA MET A 835 -14.01 -10.95 -14.22
C MET A 835 -13.08 -12.11 -14.57
N LEU A 836 -11.91 -11.82 -15.16
CA LEU A 836 -10.87 -12.83 -15.38
C LEU A 836 -10.48 -13.50 -14.05
N LEU A 837 -10.32 -12.70 -13.01
CA LEU A 837 -9.84 -13.11 -11.69
C LEU A 837 -10.93 -13.85 -10.88
N ALA A 838 -12.20 -13.57 -11.13
CA ALA A 838 -13.34 -14.33 -10.60
C ALA A 838 -13.47 -15.73 -11.23
N GLY A 839 -12.94 -15.93 -12.45
CA GLY A 839 -12.84 -17.25 -13.09
C GLY A 839 -13.21 -17.29 -14.58
N TYR A 840 -13.79 -16.23 -15.15
CA TYR A 840 -14.19 -16.19 -16.57
C TYR A 840 -12.98 -16.36 -17.49
N LYS A 841 -13.05 -17.21 -18.52
CA LYS A 841 -11.96 -17.51 -19.49
C LYS A 841 -11.72 -16.44 -20.55
N GLY A 842 -12.75 -15.71 -20.95
CA GLY A 842 -12.66 -14.58 -21.87
C GLY A 842 -13.60 -13.47 -21.44
N VAL A 843 -13.20 -12.23 -21.66
CA VAL A 843 -13.97 -11.03 -21.32
C VAL A 843 -13.98 -10.07 -22.51
N ILE A 844 -15.16 -9.71 -22.98
CA ILE A 844 -15.35 -8.60 -23.91
C ILE A 844 -15.69 -7.37 -23.08
N ALA A 845 -14.94 -6.28 -23.27
CA ALA A 845 -15.07 -5.05 -22.49
C ALA A 845 -14.79 -3.82 -23.36
N THR A 846 -14.97 -2.63 -22.78
CA THR A 846 -14.69 -1.36 -23.46
C THR A 846 -13.63 -0.53 -22.73
N MET A 847 -12.70 0.05 -23.50
CA MET A 847 -11.65 0.94 -22.98
C MET A 847 -12.17 2.33 -22.57
N TRP A 848 -13.30 2.76 -23.14
CA TRP A 848 -14.01 3.99 -22.78
C TRP A 848 -15.52 3.82 -23.01
N SER A 849 -16.28 4.88 -22.72
CA SER A 849 -17.74 4.91 -22.91
C SER A 849 -18.15 4.76 -24.39
N ILE A 850 -19.09 3.84 -24.68
CA ILE A 850 -19.63 3.61 -26.02
C ILE A 850 -20.99 4.30 -26.22
N GLN A 851 -21.41 4.48 -27.48
CA GLN A 851 -22.76 4.98 -27.76
C GLN A 851 -23.80 3.88 -27.54
N ASP A 852 -24.91 4.21 -26.88
CA ASP A 852 -26.00 3.26 -26.54
C ASP A 852 -26.47 2.43 -27.76
N LYS A 853 -26.53 3.02 -28.96
CA LYS A 853 -26.93 2.33 -30.20
C LYS A 853 -25.93 1.29 -30.73
N ASP A 854 -24.66 1.36 -30.31
CA ASP A 854 -23.61 0.47 -30.80
C ASP A 854 -23.63 -0.87 -30.06
N GLY A 855 -24.07 -0.89 -28.80
CA GLY A 855 -24.22 -2.08 -27.95
C GLY A 855 -25.00 -3.22 -28.64
N PRO A 856 -26.28 -3.01 -29.04
CA PRO A 856 -27.06 -4.04 -29.73
C PRO A 856 -26.42 -4.57 -31.02
N THR A 857 -25.73 -3.69 -31.76
CA THR A 857 -25.09 -4.05 -33.03
C THR A 857 -23.92 -5.00 -32.81
N ILE A 858 -23.03 -4.65 -31.88
CA ILE A 858 -21.87 -5.47 -31.53
C ILE A 858 -22.30 -6.76 -30.85
N ALA A 859 -23.21 -6.70 -29.87
CA ALA A 859 -23.72 -7.89 -29.18
C ALA A 859 -24.32 -8.89 -30.18
N LYS A 860 -25.19 -8.43 -31.08
CA LYS A 860 -25.77 -9.30 -32.11
C LYS A 860 -24.71 -9.95 -32.99
N ALA A 861 -23.74 -9.18 -33.47
CA ALA A 861 -22.67 -9.68 -34.33
C ALA A 861 -21.80 -10.74 -33.61
N VAL A 862 -21.43 -10.46 -32.36
CA VAL A 862 -20.63 -11.37 -31.53
C VAL A 862 -21.38 -12.68 -31.26
N TYR A 863 -22.59 -12.62 -30.70
CA TYR A 863 -23.33 -13.82 -30.33
C TYR A 863 -23.74 -14.65 -31.55
N SER A 864 -24.09 -14.02 -32.68
CA SER A 864 -24.37 -14.74 -33.93
C SER A 864 -23.18 -15.60 -34.39
N ARG A 865 -21.95 -15.10 -34.17
CA ARG A 865 -20.73 -15.81 -34.55
C ARG A 865 -20.29 -16.86 -33.53
N LEU A 866 -20.55 -16.61 -32.24
CA LEU A 866 -20.30 -17.58 -31.17
C LEU A 866 -21.15 -18.86 -31.33
N VAL A 867 -22.36 -18.76 -31.88
CA VAL A 867 -23.25 -19.90 -32.16
C VAL A 867 -23.08 -20.49 -33.57
N GLU A 868 -22.22 -19.89 -34.40
CA GLU A 868 -22.00 -20.33 -35.78
C GLU A 868 -21.28 -21.69 -35.82
N GLY A 869 -21.81 -22.64 -36.60
CA GLY A 869 -21.23 -23.97 -36.77
C GLY A 869 -21.71 -25.04 -35.79
N GLY A 870 -22.71 -24.75 -34.95
CA GLY A 870 -23.37 -25.74 -34.09
C GLY A 870 -23.41 -25.34 -32.62
N ALA A 871 -22.66 -26.04 -31.76
CA ALA A 871 -22.61 -25.75 -30.33
C ALA A 871 -21.88 -24.41 -30.07
N PRO A 872 -22.40 -23.53 -29.20
CA PRO A 872 -21.74 -22.25 -28.97
C PRO A 872 -20.36 -22.42 -28.34
N ASN A 873 -19.38 -21.62 -28.79
CA ASN A 873 -17.99 -21.78 -28.41
C ASN A 873 -17.36 -20.46 -27.94
N SER A 874 -17.11 -20.35 -26.63
CA SER A 874 -16.52 -19.15 -26.02
C SER A 874 -15.10 -18.86 -26.50
N MET A 875 -14.34 -19.88 -26.95
CA MET A 875 -12.97 -19.71 -27.46
C MET A 875 -12.91 -18.90 -28.77
N ARG A 876 -14.06 -18.64 -29.41
CA ARG A 876 -14.15 -17.77 -30.59
C ARG A 876 -14.50 -16.32 -30.23
N ALA A 877 -14.55 -15.95 -28.95
CA ALA A 877 -14.94 -14.60 -28.53
C ALA A 877 -14.06 -13.50 -29.11
N ALA A 878 -12.74 -13.68 -29.14
CA ALA A 878 -11.82 -12.74 -29.76
C ALA A 878 -12.06 -12.57 -31.28
N GLU A 879 -12.25 -13.68 -32.00
CA GLU A 879 -12.58 -13.69 -33.43
C GLU A 879 -13.93 -13.00 -33.70
N ALA A 880 -14.94 -13.34 -32.90
CA ALA A 880 -16.28 -12.78 -33.00
C ALA A 880 -16.29 -11.26 -32.79
N LEU A 881 -15.55 -10.77 -31.78
CA LEU A 881 -15.40 -9.34 -31.51
C LEU A 881 -14.65 -8.62 -32.62
N HIS A 882 -13.56 -9.21 -33.11
CA HIS A 882 -12.77 -8.67 -34.20
C HIS A 882 -13.64 -8.40 -35.44
N HIS A 883 -14.45 -9.37 -35.85
CA HIS A 883 -15.36 -9.18 -36.98
C HIS A 883 -16.50 -8.19 -36.68
N ALA A 884 -17.04 -8.16 -35.46
CA ALA A 884 -18.06 -7.19 -35.07
C ALA A 884 -17.54 -5.74 -35.14
N ALA A 885 -16.31 -5.50 -34.68
CA ALA A 885 -15.66 -4.19 -34.73
C ALA A 885 -15.38 -3.75 -36.19
N LEU A 886 -14.88 -4.66 -37.04
CA LEU A 886 -14.69 -4.38 -38.47
C LEU A 886 -16.02 -4.08 -39.18
N GLN A 887 -17.08 -4.83 -38.87
CA GLN A 887 -18.41 -4.55 -39.42
C GLN A 887 -18.90 -3.15 -39.04
N LEU A 888 -18.65 -2.71 -37.81
CA LEU A 888 -19.01 -1.36 -37.36
C LEU A 888 -18.18 -0.29 -38.10
N GLN A 889 -16.89 -0.55 -38.34
CA GLN A 889 -16.02 0.30 -39.14
C GLN A 889 -16.50 0.40 -40.60
N GLU A 890 -16.87 -0.72 -41.24
CA GLU A 890 -17.39 -0.78 -42.62
C GLU A 890 -18.71 -0.02 -42.78
N GLN A 891 -19.53 0.04 -41.72
CA GLN A 891 -20.75 0.86 -41.65
C GLN A 891 -20.48 2.36 -41.52
N GLY A 892 -19.20 2.77 -41.52
CA GLY A 892 -18.79 4.16 -41.43
C GLY A 892 -18.75 4.72 -40.01
N ALA A 893 -18.62 3.86 -38.99
CA ALA A 893 -18.37 4.34 -37.63
C ALA A 893 -16.99 4.98 -37.52
N SER A 894 -16.93 6.06 -36.75
CA SER A 894 -15.70 6.78 -36.39
C SER A 894 -14.84 5.99 -35.40
N PHE A 895 -13.56 6.34 -35.25
CA PHE A 895 -12.60 5.59 -34.45
C PHE A 895 -13.05 5.41 -33.00
N GLU A 896 -13.57 6.47 -32.40
CA GLU A 896 -14.04 6.49 -31.03
C GLU A 896 -15.25 5.56 -30.77
N ARG A 897 -15.91 5.07 -31.82
CA ARG A 897 -17.05 4.14 -31.74
C ARG A 897 -16.68 2.67 -31.89
N TRP A 898 -15.71 2.32 -32.74
CA TRP A 898 -15.35 0.90 -32.98
C TRP A 898 -14.06 0.44 -32.28
N VAL A 899 -13.12 1.34 -32.01
CA VAL A 899 -11.87 1.06 -31.28
C VAL A 899 -12.04 0.73 -29.79
N PRO A 900 -13.06 1.20 -29.02
CA PRO A 900 -13.11 0.91 -27.59
C PRO A 900 -13.23 -0.58 -27.26
N PHE A 901 -13.75 -1.39 -28.18
CA PHE A 901 -14.08 -2.79 -27.93
C PHE A 901 -12.82 -3.67 -27.92
N ILE A 902 -12.55 -4.29 -26.77
CA ILE A 902 -11.42 -5.20 -26.60
C ILE A 902 -11.85 -6.57 -26.08
N HIS A 903 -11.04 -7.58 -26.41
CA HIS A 903 -11.12 -8.89 -25.79
C HIS A 903 -9.96 -9.06 -24.81
N MET A 904 -10.22 -9.61 -23.63
CA MET A 904 -9.22 -9.97 -22.64
C MET A 904 -9.33 -11.45 -22.25
N GLY A 905 -8.19 -12.12 -22.09
CA GLY A 905 -8.15 -13.56 -21.78
C GLY A 905 -8.12 -14.45 -23.03
N LEU A 906 -8.57 -15.71 -22.86
CA LEU A 906 -8.52 -16.81 -23.85
C LEU A 906 -9.66 -16.75 -24.87
#